data_AF-A0A0F5JYJ1-F1
#
_entry.id   AF-A0A0F5JYJ1-F1
#
_cell.length_a   1.000
_cell.length_b   1.000
_cell.length_c   1.000
_cell.angle_alpha   90.00
_cell.angle_beta   90.00
_cell.angle_gamma   90.00
#
_symmetry.space_group_name_H-M   'P 1'
#
loop_
_entity.id
_entity.type
_entity.pdbx_description
1 polymer ?
#
loop_
_entity_poly.entity_id
_entity_poly.type
_entity_poly.pdbx_seq_one_letter_code
_entity_poly.pdbx_strand_id
1 'polypeptide(L)'
;MYGTSPIACVADGKVVYVRAPTEKSDDPSHPLNYAMSTDSNASWTDDGCVVIEHEAELGKDTTIRFWSVYMHLSSVTVSSGKEIIRKEIVGSGGVIAGARAIHFEIFTDQGGLDKLIKRGDKAYRVFRAGDNSGDPDLWGDMHFLLPAGTALFDKTQAQASVKYKQWRKRKAAFEKGEDIRILGVARGSVTSDAATRRRRAFPEPEPEGQNQVGTLDKSLWLTVHFAKGHCHTNTYSEDGVLLGSAVFPGKPYEFEMPKIANLLAPNNQSPTYELLRYGRIVGEDALPAGVGNWQCIASPSDEIAYVDLNVPSVVKLSDADFPRFLGWQRIHDGEAGTRLTSDGRCCAKAVLNLLDVNQPSDITEDDALSRLRNPALRKKMRRLVCEFRTEWDAAHFDSTYQFLLRDSASGESPSRAAMTHEQYVAFKAHANALQWWFDAALDIAPTLWHFHPIEFINWMRKCGWIDKSTLARIYKVTPEATRERYRTALNQVMQKYVITNPIRQSHFLGQGAVESLSLKVMQEASNKFASRRSEAELGHWYGSTTDESDRYYCSEKFNGLGKRIKISYSWIGGNVGDIDAQKFRGRGFKQLTGRANYADYWVYRGWLRRSEFDARWWDDDGYRKRDVAQMRRRPASINYPERLIATPYNCIDSGGFYIAFKRSKVKAEIDRGSGVHPNAKSDVNIGMSISRRVTYAINGGYNDDEKRYTLTVHALGLIN
;
A
#
# COMPACT_ATOMS: atom_id res chain seq x y z
N MET A 1 28.22 11.56 -16.10
CA MET A 1 28.05 12.82 -16.86
C MET A 1 26.60 13.22 -16.73
N TYR A 2 26.29 14.44 -16.27
CA TYR A 2 24.94 14.76 -15.74
C TYR A 2 24.13 15.85 -16.48
N GLY A 3 24.66 16.49 -17.54
CA GLY A 3 23.97 17.58 -18.26
C GLY A 3 23.87 17.39 -19.78
N THR A 4 23.65 16.16 -20.24
CA THR A 4 23.07 15.81 -21.57
C THR A 4 22.12 14.62 -21.43
N SER A 5 21.80 14.23 -20.18
CA SER A 5 20.86 13.18 -19.90
C SER A 5 19.44 13.69 -20.19
N PRO A 6 18.60 12.93 -20.90
CA PRO A 6 17.19 13.25 -21.03
C PRO A 6 16.56 13.36 -19.64
N ILE A 7 15.92 14.49 -19.38
CA ILE A 7 15.15 14.72 -18.16
C ILE A 7 13.72 14.26 -18.42
N ALA A 8 13.15 13.53 -17.47
CA ALA A 8 11.84 12.92 -17.63
C ALA A 8 10.91 13.29 -16.47
N CYS A 9 9.61 13.37 -16.75
CA CYS A 9 8.60 13.69 -15.76
C CYS A 9 8.49 12.60 -14.67
N VAL A 10 8.29 13.02 -13.41
CA VAL A 10 8.31 12.11 -12.25
C VAL A 10 6.98 11.43 -11.96
N ALA A 11 5.89 12.01 -12.47
CA ALA A 11 4.52 11.54 -12.36
C ALA A 11 3.74 11.91 -13.63
N ASP A 12 2.62 11.23 -13.84
CA ASP A 12 1.64 11.62 -14.87
C ASP A 12 1.05 12.99 -14.51
N GLY A 13 0.68 13.77 -15.52
CA GLY A 13 0.10 15.09 -15.31
C GLY A 13 -0.10 15.86 -16.60
N LYS A 14 -0.33 17.17 -16.46
CA LYS A 14 -0.52 18.09 -17.57
C LYS A 14 0.54 19.18 -17.53
N VAL A 15 1.23 19.39 -18.65
CA VAL A 15 2.17 20.51 -18.80
C VAL A 15 1.37 21.81 -18.77
N VAL A 16 1.61 22.66 -17.78
CA VAL A 16 0.90 23.95 -17.61
C VAL A 16 1.73 25.12 -18.13
N TYR A 17 3.05 25.05 -18.06
CA TYR A 17 3.95 26.08 -18.60
C TYR A 17 5.15 25.46 -19.32
N VAL A 18 5.59 26.13 -20.38
CA VAL A 18 6.82 25.84 -21.13
C VAL A 18 7.49 27.14 -21.53
N ARG A 19 8.79 27.28 -21.22
CA ARG A 19 9.70 28.24 -21.85
C ARG A 19 10.75 27.47 -22.64
N ALA A 20 10.86 27.74 -23.93
CA ALA A 20 11.99 27.29 -24.72
C ALA A 20 13.27 28.01 -24.24
N PRO A 21 14.43 27.34 -24.17
CA PRO A 21 15.66 28.00 -23.75
C PRO A 21 16.09 29.06 -24.76
N THR A 22 16.60 30.17 -24.24
CA THR A 22 17.31 31.20 -24.98
C THR A 22 18.58 30.62 -25.60
N GLU A 23 18.88 30.98 -26.85
CA GLU A 23 20.12 30.55 -27.51
C GLU A 23 21.34 31.10 -26.76
N LYS A 24 22.38 30.27 -26.60
CA LYS A 24 23.58 30.68 -25.85
C LYS A 24 24.23 31.90 -26.50
N SER A 25 24.27 33.00 -25.75
CA SER A 25 25.01 34.20 -26.13
C SER A 25 26.41 34.19 -25.53
N ASP A 26 27.39 34.62 -26.32
CA ASP A 26 28.76 34.91 -25.86
C ASP A 26 28.93 36.38 -25.43
N ASP A 27 27.87 37.21 -25.48
CA ASP A 27 27.85 38.57 -24.93
C ASP A 27 27.97 38.54 -23.39
N PRO A 28 29.05 39.07 -22.80
CA PRO A 28 29.23 39.09 -21.35
C PRO A 28 28.22 39.95 -20.58
N SER A 29 27.50 40.84 -21.27
CA SER A 29 26.43 41.67 -20.69
C SER A 29 25.05 41.02 -20.75
N HIS A 30 24.91 39.87 -21.43
CA HIS A 30 23.65 39.14 -21.51
C HIS A 30 23.19 38.68 -20.11
N PRO A 31 21.92 38.88 -19.70
CA PRO A 31 21.48 38.55 -18.34
C PRO A 31 21.71 37.11 -17.89
N LEU A 32 21.80 36.15 -18.82
CA LEU A 32 22.10 34.74 -18.52
C LEU A 32 23.60 34.42 -18.36
N ASN A 33 24.50 35.35 -18.71
CA ASN A 33 25.93 35.29 -18.38
C ASN A 33 26.17 36.03 -17.06
N TYR A 34 25.76 35.42 -15.94
CA TYR A 34 25.81 36.04 -14.62
C TYR A 34 26.96 35.49 -13.76
N ALA A 35 27.51 36.34 -12.90
CA ALA A 35 28.55 35.98 -11.93
C ALA A 35 27.90 35.73 -10.56
N MET A 36 27.95 34.49 -10.07
CA MET A 36 27.28 34.08 -8.83
C MET A 36 27.92 34.65 -7.56
N SER A 37 29.18 35.09 -7.64
CA SER A 37 29.91 35.83 -6.60
C SER A 37 30.93 36.79 -7.23
N THR A 38 31.47 37.71 -6.41
CA THR A 38 32.52 38.67 -6.82
C THR A 38 33.78 38.02 -7.37
N ASP A 39 34.04 36.77 -6.97
CA ASP A 39 35.26 36.02 -7.27
C ASP A 39 35.02 35.00 -8.41
N SER A 40 33.81 35.01 -9.00
CA SER A 40 33.40 34.12 -10.08
C SER A 40 33.35 34.85 -11.42
N ASN A 41 33.79 34.19 -12.49
CA ASN A 41 33.58 34.71 -13.84
C ASN A 41 32.12 34.53 -14.26
N ALA A 42 31.57 35.56 -14.91
CA ALA A 42 30.26 35.50 -15.56
C ALA A 42 30.14 34.25 -16.44
N SER A 43 29.13 33.43 -16.18
CA SER A 43 29.00 32.10 -16.78
C SER A 43 27.55 31.80 -17.18
N TRP A 44 27.37 31.18 -18.33
CA TRP A 44 26.06 30.89 -18.90
C TRP A 44 25.18 30.03 -17.97
N THR A 45 23.91 30.39 -17.90
CA THR A 45 22.83 29.68 -17.23
C THR A 45 21.68 29.49 -18.20
N ASP A 46 21.27 28.25 -18.46
CA ASP A 46 20.10 27.98 -19.30
C ASP A 46 18.81 28.40 -18.58
N ASP A 47 17.82 28.89 -19.31
CA ASP A 47 16.53 29.38 -18.80
C ASP A 47 15.34 28.51 -19.22
N GLY A 48 15.56 27.46 -20.03
CA GLY A 48 14.52 26.54 -20.47
C GLY A 48 13.78 25.91 -19.29
N CYS A 49 12.45 25.97 -19.34
CA CYS A 49 11.59 25.63 -18.20
C CYS A 49 10.38 24.79 -18.63
N VAL A 50 10.01 23.81 -17.83
CA VAL A 50 8.74 23.07 -17.93
C VAL A 50 8.11 22.97 -16.55
N VAL A 51 6.84 23.35 -16.42
CA VAL A 51 6.05 23.15 -15.20
C VAL A 51 4.90 22.20 -15.51
N ILE A 52 4.74 21.19 -14.66
CA ILE A 52 3.72 20.14 -14.80
C ILE A 52 2.83 20.18 -13.57
N GLU A 53 1.52 20.25 -13.79
CA GLU A 53 0.51 20.01 -12.76
C GLU A 53 0.19 18.52 -12.71
N HIS A 54 0.11 17.97 -11.50
CA HIS A 54 -0.15 16.57 -11.22
C HIS A 54 -1.37 16.42 -10.32
N GLU A 55 -2.22 15.44 -10.63
CA GLU A 55 -3.18 14.89 -9.68
C GLU A 55 -2.71 13.51 -9.20
N ALA A 56 -2.74 13.27 -7.90
CA ALA A 56 -2.48 11.94 -7.33
C ALA A 56 -3.63 11.51 -6.41
N GLU A 57 -4.24 10.38 -6.75
CA GLU A 57 -5.20 9.68 -5.89
C GLU A 57 -4.44 8.91 -4.81
N LEU A 58 -4.70 9.21 -3.54
CA LEU A 58 -4.02 8.61 -2.38
C LEU A 58 -4.92 7.63 -1.60
N GLY A 59 -6.11 7.38 -2.12
CA GLY A 59 -7.18 6.75 -1.37
C GLY A 59 -8.51 6.79 -2.11
N LYS A 60 -9.59 6.40 -1.43
CA LYS A 60 -10.93 6.35 -2.03
C LYS A 60 -11.47 7.73 -2.35
N ASP A 61 -11.34 8.67 -1.42
CA ASP A 61 -11.93 10.01 -1.48
C ASP A 61 -10.86 11.12 -1.33
N THR A 62 -9.57 10.77 -1.50
CA THR A 62 -8.42 11.67 -1.34
C THR A 62 -7.65 11.83 -2.66
N THR A 63 -7.77 12.99 -3.32
CA THR A 63 -6.96 13.38 -4.48
C THR A 63 -6.28 14.71 -4.23
N ILE A 64 -4.95 14.74 -4.35
CA ILE A 64 -4.12 15.94 -4.17
C ILE A 64 -3.78 16.57 -5.52
N ARG A 65 -3.54 17.89 -5.53
CA ARG A 65 -2.86 18.61 -6.62
C ARG A 65 -1.47 19.00 -6.16
N PHE A 66 -0.47 18.84 -7.01
CA PHE A 66 0.89 19.32 -6.77
C PHE A 66 1.54 19.64 -8.12
N TRP A 67 2.60 20.44 -8.10
CA TRP A 67 3.33 20.81 -9.29
C TRP A 67 4.77 20.33 -9.20
N SER A 68 5.39 20.11 -10.35
CA SER A 68 6.84 19.96 -10.46
C SER A 68 7.42 20.90 -11.50
N VAL A 69 8.59 21.45 -11.18
CA VAL A 69 9.32 22.43 -12.00
C VAL A 69 10.61 21.81 -12.49
N TYR A 70 10.85 21.87 -13.80
CA TYR A 70 12.07 21.45 -14.46
C TYR A 70 12.72 22.68 -15.09
N MET A 71 13.70 23.26 -14.40
CA MET A 71 14.31 24.53 -14.76
C MET A 71 15.81 24.37 -15.05
N HIS A 72 16.34 25.25 -15.89
CA HIS A 72 17.67 25.16 -16.53
C HIS A 72 17.81 23.97 -17.48
N LEU A 73 16.83 23.83 -18.38
CA LEU A 73 16.87 22.86 -19.48
C LEU A 73 17.55 23.48 -20.71
N SER A 74 18.50 22.75 -21.31
CA SER A 74 19.16 23.15 -22.57
C SER A 74 18.34 22.83 -23.83
N SER A 75 17.26 22.05 -23.69
CA SER A 75 16.22 21.88 -24.71
C SER A 75 14.92 21.42 -24.05
N VAL A 76 13.78 21.73 -24.66
CA VAL A 76 12.45 21.27 -24.23
C VAL A 76 11.80 20.47 -25.36
N THR A 77 11.15 19.36 -25.02
CA THR A 77 10.52 18.41 -25.97
C THR A 77 9.00 18.31 -25.82
N VAL A 78 8.38 19.26 -25.12
CA VAL A 78 6.96 19.29 -24.79
C VAL A 78 6.37 20.69 -24.98
N SER A 79 5.04 20.78 -25.00
CA SER A 79 4.28 22.02 -25.16
C SER A 79 3.25 22.17 -24.02
N SER A 80 2.90 23.42 -23.67
CA SER A 80 1.83 23.67 -22.70
C SER A 80 0.49 23.07 -23.19
N GLY A 81 -0.33 22.60 -22.25
CA GLY A 81 -1.56 21.87 -22.49
C GLY A 81 -1.37 20.37 -22.77
N LYS A 82 -0.13 19.88 -22.98
CA LYS A 82 0.13 18.45 -23.22
C LYS A 82 -0.13 17.61 -21.96
N GLU A 83 -0.96 16.59 -22.08
CA GLU A 83 -1.00 15.45 -21.16
C GLU A 83 0.28 14.62 -21.30
N ILE A 84 0.96 14.35 -20.19
CA ILE A 84 2.27 13.69 -20.15
C ILE A 84 2.29 12.53 -19.16
N ILE A 85 2.85 11.40 -19.59
CA ILE A 85 2.97 10.17 -18.80
C ILE A 85 4.35 10.10 -18.13
N ARG A 86 4.38 9.73 -16.86
CA ARG A 86 5.60 9.47 -16.07
C ARG A 86 6.68 8.73 -16.87
N LYS A 87 7.90 9.26 -16.82
CA LYS A 87 9.09 8.86 -17.63
C LYS A 87 9.10 9.33 -19.09
N GLU A 88 8.09 10.02 -19.60
CA GLU A 88 8.24 10.79 -20.84
C GLU A 88 9.27 11.90 -20.65
N ILE A 89 10.09 12.10 -21.68
CA ILE A 89 11.15 13.11 -21.71
C ILE A 89 10.52 14.49 -21.86
N VAL A 90 10.88 15.41 -20.96
CA VAL A 90 10.48 16.82 -20.97
C VAL A 90 11.51 17.72 -21.66
N GLY A 91 12.78 17.29 -21.68
CA GLY A 91 13.88 18.07 -22.21
C GLY A 91 15.24 17.45 -21.92
N SER A 92 16.31 18.24 -22.12
CA SER A 92 17.67 17.88 -21.75
C SER A 92 18.18 18.79 -20.63
N GLY A 93 18.92 18.25 -19.66
CA GLY A 93 19.53 19.05 -18.59
C GLY A 93 20.56 20.04 -19.15
N GLY A 94 20.57 21.25 -18.61
CA GLY A 94 21.42 22.34 -19.07
C GLY A 94 22.62 22.62 -18.16
N VAL A 95 22.95 23.90 -18.06
CA VAL A 95 23.96 24.46 -17.15
C VAL A 95 23.39 25.58 -16.27
N ILE A 96 23.97 25.71 -15.08
CA ILE A 96 23.74 26.78 -14.11
C ILE A 96 25.11 27.34 -13.76
N ALA A 97 25.37 28.61 -14.07
CA ALA A 97 26.69 29.24 -13.94
C ALA A 97 27.84 28.36 -14.47
N GLY A 98 27.67 27.79 -15.66
CA GLY A 98 28.63 26.88 -16.30
C GLY A 98 28.69 25.45 -15.73
N ALA A 99 28.10 25.17 -14.57
CA ALA A 99 28.02 23.84 -13.99
C ALA A 99 26.83 23.04 -14.56
N ARG A 100 27.06 21.78 -14.97
CA ARG A 100 26.01 20.92 -15.56
C ARG A 100 25.03 20.42 -14.50
N ALA A 101 23.88 21.07 -14.40
CA ALA A 101 22.87 20.88 -13.37
C ALA A 101 21.46 21.25 -13.89
N ILE A 102 20.43 20.94 -13.09
CA ILE A 102 19.07 21.46 -13.25
C ILE A 102 18.54 21.90 -11.89
N HIS A 103 17.61 22.84 -11.86
CA HIS A 103 16.77 23.09 -10.68
C HIS A 103 15.52 22.21 -10.83
N PHE A 104 15.25 21.35 -9.84
CA PHE A 104 14.04 20.53 -9.78
C PHE A 104 13.29 20.75 -8.47
N GLU A 105 12.01 21.13 -8.56
CA GLU A 105 11.14 21.37 -7.41
C GLU A 105 9.89 20.51 -7.42
N ILE A 106 9.31 20.30 -6.23
CA ILE A 106 7.94 19.84 -6.03
C ILE A 106 7.28 20.71 -4.96
N PHE A 107 6.12 21.28 -5.28
CA PHE A 107 5.34 22.09 -4.35
C PHE A 107 3.83 21.82 -4.46
N THR A 108 3.08 22.29 -3.47
CA THR A 108 1.61 22.28 -3.44
C THR A 108 1.08 23.59 -2.85
N ASP A 109 -0.22 23.85 -3.02
CA ASP A 109 -0.93 24.96 -2.39
C ASP A 109 -1.42 24.55 -0.98
N GLN A 110 -2.02 25.49 -0.24
CA GLN A 110 -2.60 25.18 1.07
C GLN A 110 -3.66 24.07 0.99
N GLY A 111 -4.50 24.06 -0.07
CA GLY A 111 -5.55 23.06 -0.25
C GLY A 111 -5.01 21.65 -0.52
N GLY A 112 -3.93 21.51 -1.29
CA GLY A 112 -3.23 20.25 -1.46
C GLY A 112 -2.48 19.79 -0.20
N LEU A 113 -1.86 20.71 0.55
CA LEU A 113 -1.22 20.37 1.84
C LEU A 113 -2.24 19.87 2.86
N ASP A 114 -3.39 20.53 3.01
CA ASP A 114 -4.42 20.13 3.99
C ASP A 114 -5.05 18.77 3.65
N LYS A 115 -4.99 18.34 2.38
CA LYS A 115 -5.35 16.97 1.98
C LYS A 115 -4.25 15.94 2.25
N LEU A 116 -2.98 16.34 2.23
CA LEU A 116 -1.82 15.50 2.55
C LEU A 116 -1.67 15.31 4.07
N ILE A 117 -1.59 16.42 4.80
CA ILE A 117 -1.36 16.46 6.25
C ILE A 117 -2.66 16.87 6.94
N LYS A 118 -3.71 16.04 6.78
CA LYS A 118 -5.10 16.29 7.24
C LYS A 118 -5.24 16.64 8.73
N ARG A 119 -4.22 16.34 9.54
CA ARG A 119 -4.17 16.65 10.98
C ARG A 119 -3.61 18.05 11.27
N GLY A 120 -2.86 18.65 10.35
CA GLY A 120 -1.98 19.78 10.64
C GLY A 120 -1.08 19.49 11.85
N ASP A 121 -0.92 20.46 12.74
CA ASP A 121 -0.06 20.32 13.93
C ASP A 121 -0.78 19.68 15.13
N LYS A 122 -2.00 19.15 14.94
CA LYS A 122 -2.77 18.49 16.01
C LYS A 122 -2.05 17.23 16.48
N ALA A 123 -1.63 17.22 17.74
CA ALA A 123 -0.99 16.09 18.40
C ALA A 123 -1.73 14.74 18.19
N TYR A 124 -0.98 13.65 18.27
CA TYR A 124 -1.51 12.30 18.20
C TYR A 124 -2.32 11.95 19.45
N ARG A 125 -3.61 12.34 19.45
CA ARG A 125 -4.54 12.01 20.52
C ARG A 125 -4.89 10.53 20.49
N VAL A 126 -4.90 9.92 21.68
CA VAL A 126 -5.66 8.69 21.96
C VAL A 126 -7.13 9.04 21.84
N PHE A 127 -7.78 8.56 20.79
CA PHE A 127 -9.24 8.68 20.67
C PHE A 127 -9.93 7.49 21.35
N ARG A 128 -11.21 7.61 21.66
CA ARG A 128 -11.96 6.57 22.38
C ARG A 128 -12.25 5.39 21.44
N ALA A 129 -12.55 4.22 22.00
CA ALA A 129 -13.00 3.07 21.21
C ALA A 129 -14.21 3.45 20.33
N GLY A 130 -14.06 3.37 19.00
CA GLY A 130 -15.06 3.78 18.01
C GLY A 130 -14.57 4.90 17.09
N ASP A 131 -13.65 5.75 17.56
CA ASP A 131 -13.04 6.80 16.75
C ASP A 131 -11.83 6.27 15.98
N ASN A 132 -11.82 6.43 14.66
CA ASN A 132 -10.66 6.10 13.83
C ASN A 132 -9.54 7.12 14.06
N SER A 133 -8.48 6.72 14.76
CA SER A 133 -7.44 7.62 15.28
C SER A 133 -6.45 8.19 14.25
N GLY A 134 -6.62 7.85 12.97
CA GLY A 134 -5.78 8.24 11.83
C GLY A 134 -6.57 8.14 10.54
N ASP A 135 -5.92 8.39 9.40
CA ASP A 135 -6.57 8.54 8.09
C ASP A 135 -7.53 7.38 7.75
N PRO A 136 -8.71 7.63 7.13
CA PRO A 136 -9.54 6.57 6.58
C PRO A 136 -8.87 5.79 5.44
N ASP A 137 -7.99 6.45 4.67
CA ASP A 137 -7.21 5.81 3.60
C ASP A 137 -5.93 5.20 4.19
N LEU A 138 -5.75 3.89 4.04
CA LEU A 138 -4.58 3.17 4.57
C LEU A 138 -3.65 2.69 3.46
N TRP A 139 -2.40 3.14 3.49
CA TRP A 139 -1.34 2.67 2.61
C TRP A 139 0.04 2.71 3.29
N GLY A 140 1.00 2.00 2.69
CA GLY A 140 2.35 1.86 3.24
C GLY A 140 2.41 1.01 4.51
N ASP A 141 3.29 1.43 5.41
CA ASP A 141 3.56 0.86 6.72
C ASP A 141 2.52 1.34 7.74
N MET A 142 2.36 0.61 8.84
CA MET A 142 1.45 1.01 9.94
C MET A 142 2.25 1.49 11.13
N HIS A 143 1.74 2.49 11.84
CA HIS A 143 2.41 3.07 13.01
C HIS A 143 1.47 3.15 14.20
N PHE A 144 1.99 2.82 15.38
CA PHE A 144 1.20 2.70 16.60
C PHE A 144 1.86 3.48 17.73
N LEU A 145 1.11 4.35 18.41
CA LEU A 145 1.57 4.94 19.68
C LEU A 145 1.10 4.04 20.81
N LEU A 146 2.06 3.40 21.46
CA LEU A 146 1.86 2.62 22.68
C LEU A 146 2.05 3.57 23.86
N PRO A 147 1.02 3.86 24.69
CA PRO A 147 1.22 4.69 25.88
C PRO A 147 2.07 3.97 26.93
N ALA A 148 2.70 4.75 27.82
CA ALA A 148 3.21 4.23 29.08
C ALA A 148 2.10 3.45 29.83
N GLY A 149 2.46 2.36 30.52
CA GLY A 149 1.49 1.43 31.11
C GLY A 149 1.00 0.33 30.17
N THR A 150 1.41 0.30 28.89
CA THR A 150 1.04 -0.80 27.97
C THR A 150 1.71 -2.11 28.40
N ALA A 151 0.91 -3.16 28.60
CA ALA A 151 1.37 -4.47 29.03
C ALA A 151 2.10 -5.25 27.92
N LEU A 152 3.17 -5.95 28.30
CA LEU A 152 4.00 -6.80 27.45
C LEU A 152 3.83 -8.28 27.84
N PHE A 153 3.79 -9.19 26.87
CA PHE A 153 3.46 -10.60 27.08
C PHE A 153 4.50 -11.57 26.49
N ASP A 154 4.59 -12.76 27.08
CA ASP A 154 5.51 -13.83 26.64
C ASP A 154 5.12 -14.47 25.29
N LYS A 155 3.85 -14.39 24.92
CA LYS A 155 3.30 -15.00 23.69
C LYS A 155 2.02 -14.31 23.22
N THR A 156 1.77 -14.40 21.93
CA THR A 156 0.52 -13.98 21.28
C THR A 156 -0.66 -14.89 21.63
N GLN A 157 -1.88 -14.35 21.50
CA GLN A 157 -3.14 -15.08 21.61
C GLN A 157 -3.19 -16.31 20.69
N ALA A 158 -2.60 -16.20 19.50
CA ALA A 158 -2.49 -17.29 18.53
C ALA A 158 -1.56 -18.40 19.02
N GLN A 159 -0.36 -18.08 19.54
CA GLN A 159 0.57 -19.07 20.09
C GLN A 159 -0.03 -19.80 21.30
N ALA A 160 -0.68 -19.09 22.22
CA ALA A 160 -1.41 -19.69 23.34
C ALA A 160 -2.52 -20.64 22.84
N SER A 161 -3.32 -20.20 21.87
CA SER A 161 -4.39 -21.01 21.26
C SER A 161 -3.87 -22.28 20.56
N VAL A 162 -2.66 -22.25 19.98
CA VAL A 162 -2.01 -23.45 19.41
C VAL A 162 -1.61 -24.42 20.51
N LYS A 163 -0.91 -23.96 21.57
CA LYS A 163 -0.52 -24.80 22.71
C LYS A 163 -1.74 -25.49 23.35
N TYR A 164 -2.81 -24.72 23.60
CA TYR A 164 -4.06 -25.25 24.13
C TYR A 164 -4.70 -26.32 23.23
N LYS A 165 -4.82 -26.07 21.92
CA LYS A 165 -5.37 -27.05 20.97
C LYS A 165 -4.52 -28.34 20.90
N GLN A 166 -3.19 -28.24 21.03
CA GLN A 166 -2.28 -29.39 21.07
C GLN A 166 -2.44 -30.19 22.37
N TRP A 167 -2.47 -29.54 23.54
CA TRP A 167 -2.74 -30.19 24.82
C TRP A 167 -4.09 -30.91 24.81
N ARG A 168 -5.17 -30.23 24.39
CA ARG A 168 -6.52 -30.82 24.35
C ARG A 168 -6.59 -32.06 23.45
N LYS A 169 -5.85 -32.08 22.33
CA LYS A 169 -5.74 -33.25 21.45
C LYS A 169 -5.03 -34.43 22.15
N ARG A 170 -3.95 -34.16 22.90
CA ARG A 170 -3.19 -35.18 23.64
C ARG A 170 -4.01 -35.75 24.82
N LYS A 171 -4.68 -34.87 25.58
CA LYS A 171 -5.63 -35.26 26.64
C LYS A 171 -6.73 -36.19 26.12
N ALA A 172 -7.41 -35.80 25.03
CA ALA A 172 -8.47 -36.63 24.44
C ALA A 172 -7.96 -37.99 23.90
N ALA A 173 -6.72 -38.05 23.38
CA ALA A 173 -6.10 -39.30 22.94
C ALA A 173 -5.76 -40.22 24.13
N PHE A 174 -5.25 -39.66 25.23
CA PHE A 174 -4.97 -40.37 26.47
C PHE A 174 -6.26 -40.90 27.12
N GLU A 175 -7.28 -40.06 27.25
CA GLU A 175 -8.59 -40.42 27.81
C GLU A 175 -9.22 -41.58 27.02
N LYS A 176 -9.19 -41.53 25.68
CA LYS A 176 -9.64 -42.65 24.82
C LYS A 176 -8.81 -43.93 25.05
N GLY A 177 -7.51 -43.80 25.27
CA GLY A 177 -6.63 -44.93 25.59
C GLY A 177 -6.97 -45.58 26.94
N GLU A 178 -7.24 -44.77 27.96
CA GLU A 178 -7.72 -45.24 29.27
C GLU A 178 -9.09 -45.90 29.17
N ASP A 179 -10.02 -45.37 28.38
CA ASP A 179 -11.35 -45.95 28.19
C ASP A 179 -11.26 -47.34 27.51
N ILE A 180 -10.40 -47.48 26.48
CA ILE A 180 -10.11 -48.78 25.85
C ILE A 180 -9.48 -49.75 26.86
N ARG A 181 -8.52 -49.29 27.68
CA ARG A 181 -7.86 -50.10 28.71
C ARG A 181 -8.84 -50.61 29.76
N ILE A 182 -9.74 -49.75 30.25
CA ILE A 182 -10.78 -50.09 31.24
C ILE A 182 -11.79 -51.08 30.63
N LEU A 183 -12.22 -50.87 29.39
CA LEU A 183 -13.08 -51.83 28.68
C LEU A 183 -12.38 -53.20 28.50
N GLY A 184 -11.06 -53.21 28.25
CA GLY A 184 -10.27 -54.44 28.16
C GLY A 184 -10.20 -55.21 29.48
N VAL A 185 -10.00 -54.50 30.60
CA VAL A 185 -10.05 -55.07 31.96
C VAL A 185 -11.45 -55.59 32.30
N ALA A 186 -12.50 -54.82 32.01
CA ALA A 186 -13.89 -55.21 32.26
C ALA A 186 -14.34 -56.45 31.46
N ARG A 187 -13.70 -56.72 30.31
CA ARG A 187 -13.93 -57.90 29.46
C ARG A 187 -13.02 -59.08 29.79
N GLY A 188 -12.21 -59.02 30.85
CA GLY A 188 -11.27 -60.08 31.22
C GLY A 188 -10.07 -60.26 30.26
N SER A 189 -9.93 -59.37 29.27
CA SER A 189 -8.86 -59.44 28.24
C SER A 189 -7.53 -58.82 28.68
N VAL A 190 -7.46 -58.31 29.91
CA VAL A 190 -6.26 -57.75 30.55
C VAL A 190 -6.25 -58.21 32.01
N THR A 191 -5.11 -58.67 32.51
CA THR A 191 -4.93 -59.07 33.92
C THR A 191 -5.20 -57.89 34.86
N SER A 192 -5.94 -58.11 35.95
CA SER A 192 -6.44 -57.02 36.80
C SER A 192 -6.11 -57.17 38.28
N ASP A 193 -5.56 -56.12 38.86
CA ASP A 193 -5.62 -55.81 40.29
C ASP A 193 -6.72 -54.74 40.56
N ALA A 194 -6.75 -54.18 41.77
CA ALA A 194 -7.68 -53.10 42.09
C ALA A 194 -7.29 -51.73 41.48
N ALA A 195 -6.00 -51.48 41.25
CA ALA A 195 -5.49 -50.20 40.75
C ALA A 195 -5.76 -50.04 39.24
N THR A 196 -5.60 -51.11 38.47
CA THR A 196 -5.87 -51.17 37.02
C THR A 196 -7.34 -50.95 36.66
N ARG A 197 -8.28 -51.02 37.61
CA ARG A 197 -9.71 -50.71 37.35
C ARG A 197 -10.04 -49.21 37.39
N ARG A 198 -9.13 -48.36 37.89
CA ARG A 198 -9.36 -46.91 37.96
C ARG A 198 -8.87 -46.19 36.70
N ARG A 199 -9.57 -45.12 36.31
CA ARG A 199 -9.16 -44.20 35.24
C ARG A 199 -8.07 -43.27 35.77
N ARG A 200 -6.91 -43.22 35.10
CA ARG A 200 -5.82 -42.31 35.49
C ARG A 200 -6.14 -40.90 35.02
N ALA A 201 -5.70 -39.90 35.80
CA ALA A 201 -5.73 -38.51 35.36
C ALA A 201 -4.70 -38.30 34.22
N PHE A 202 -4.97 -37.34 33.34
CA PHE A 202 -3.99 -36.92 32.33
C PHE A 202 -2.81 -36.22 33.02
N PRO A 203 -1.56 -36.64 32.81
CA PRO A 203 -0.43 -36.21 33.65
C PRO A 203 0.12 -34.81 33.31
N GLU A 204 -0.27 -34.19 32.19
CA GLU A 204 0.20 -32.86 31.83
C GLU A 204 -0.82 -31.76 32.25
N PRO A 205 -0.37 -30.69 32.93
CA PRO A 205 -1.24 -29.57 33.30
C PRO A 205 -1.79 -28.85 32.06
N GLU A 206 -2.91 -28.16 32.24
CA GLU A 206 -3.47 -27.29 31.20
C GLU A 206 -2.49 -26.13 30.92
N PRO A 207 -2.14 -25.85 29.65
CA PRO A 207 -1.15 -24.83 29.33
C PRO A 207 -1.71 -23.44 29.64
N GLU A 208 -0.91 -22.63 30.32
CA GLU A 208 -1.24 -21.26 30.67
C GLU A 208 -1.60 -20.40 29.45
N GLY A 209 -2.48 -19.42 29.70
CA GLY A 209 -2.79 -18.32 28.79
C GLY A 209 -1.59 -17.40 28.57
N GLN A 210 -1.81 -16.20 28.07
CA GLN A 210 -0.73 -15.23 27.86
C GLN A 210 -0.29 -14.66 29.22
N ASN A 211 1.01 -14.69 29.51
CA ASN A 211 1.55 -14.21 30.77
C ASN A 211 2.16 -12.82 30.52
N GLN A 212 1.80 -11.85 31.36
CA GLN A 212 2.42 -10.53 31.31
C GLN A 212 3.86 -10.65 31.85
N VAL A 213 4.84 -10.23 31.05
CA VAL A 213 6.27 -10.26 31.39
C VAL A 213 6.83 -8.88 31.72
N GLY A 214 6.05 -7.82 31.46
CA GLY A 214 6.44 -6.45 31.77
C GLY A 214 5.38 -5.43 31.36
N THR A 215 5.78 -4.17 31.41
CA THR A 215 4.96 -2.99 31.09
C THR A 215 5.88 -1.92 30.51
N LEU A 216 5.39 -1.08 29.60
CA LEU A 216 6.17 0.07 29.11
C LEU A 216 6.24 1.21 30.12
N ASP A 217 7.45 1.64 30.49
CA ASP A 217 7.67 2.78 31.41
C ASP A 217 7.41 4.15 30.77
N LYS A 218 7.47 4.23 29.43
CA LYS A 218 7.29 5.45 28.62
C LYS A 218 6.45 5.11 27.39
N SER A 219 5.87 6.12 26.74
CA SER A 219 5.19 5.87 25.47
C SER A 219 6.22 5.61 24.37
N LEU A 220 5.88 4.74 23.42
CA LEU A 220 6.76 4.32 22.33
C LEU A 220 5.99 4.28 21.02
N TRP A 221 6.64 4.64 19.92
CA TRP A 221 6.12 4.38 18.59
C TRP A 221 6.56 3.00 18.10
N LEU A 222 5.63 2.22 17.56
CA LEU A 222 5.92 0.96 16.88
C LEU A 222 5.52 1.09 15.41
N THR A 223 6.48 0.94 14.49
CA THR A 223 6.19 0.81 13.04
C THR A 223 6.17 -0.67 12.66
N VAL A 224 5.08 -1.14 12.05
CA VAL A 224 4.89 -2.50 11.54
C VAL A 224 4.90 -2.48 10.01
N HIS A 225 5.83 -3.20 9.40
CA HIS A 225 5.95 -3.31 7.94
C HIS A 225 6.13 -4.75 7.45
N PHE A 226 5.75 -5.00 6.19
CA PHE A 226 5.78 -6.32 5.57
C PHE A 226 6.77 -6.39 4.41
N ALA A 227 7.75 -7.29 4.48
CA ALA A 227 8.76 -7.49 3.45
C ALA A 227 8.95 -8.98 3.14
N LYS A 228 8.74 -9.38 1.88
CA LYS A 228 8.89 -10.78 1.40
C LYS A 228 8.16 -11.82 2.29
N GLY A 229 7.00 -11.44 2.83
CA GLY A 229 6.20 -12.26 3.74
C GLY A 229 6.54 -12.14 5.23
N HIS A 230 7.67 -11.55 5.60
CA HIS A 230 8.05 -11.32 7.00
C HIS A 230 7.36 -10.06 7.54
N CYS A 231 6.99 -10.09 8.83
CA CYS A 231 6.53 -8.93 9.57
C CYS A 231 7.71 -8.38 10.38
N HIS A 232 8.04 -7.11 10.16
CA HIS A 232 9.14 -6.41 10.79
C HIS A 232 8.58 -5.26 11.64
N THR A 233 9.17 -5.06 12.82
CA THR A 233 8.72 -4.04 13.77
C THR A 233 9.89 -3.17 14.21
N ASN A 234 9.76 -1.85 14.10
CA ASN A 234 10.73 -0.89 14.60
C ASN A 234 10.13 -0.12 15.79
N THR A 235 10.83 -0.10 16.92
CA THR A 235 10.47 0.63 18.13
C THR A 235 11.20 1.97 18.15
N TYR A 236 10.51 3.07 18.43
CA TYR A 236 11.07 4.41 18.55
C TYR A 236 10.63 5.09 19.86
N SER A 237 11.43 6.03 20.36
CA SER A 237 11.01 6.97 21.41
C SER A 237 9.87 7.87 20.93
N GLU A 238 9.21 8.59 21.84
CA GLU A 238 8.20 9.60 21.50
C GLU A 238 8.73 10.64 20.48
N ASP A 239 10.00 11.02 20.60
CA ASP A 239 10.73 11.94 19.71
C ASP A 239 11.17 11.35 18.35
N GLY A 240 10.89 10.06 18.10
CA GLY A 240 11.22 9.41 16.83
C GLY A 240 12.63 8.82 16.71
N VAL A 241 13.39 8.71 17.81
CA VAL A 241 14.69 8.03 17.82
C VAL A 241 14.48 6.52 17.78
N LEU A 242 15.07 5.82 16.81
CA LEU A 242 14.99 4.36 16.72
C LEU A 242 15.70 3.72 17.92
N LEU A 243 14.96 2.95 18.71
CA LEU A 243 15.44 2.24 19.90
C LEU A 243 15.79 0.77 19.60
N GLY A 244 15.09 0.15 18.65
CA GLY A 244 15.34 -1.25 18.29
C GLY A 244 14.47 -1.74 17.13
N SER A 245 14.83 -2.89 16.59
CA SER A 245 14.12 -3.57 15.51
C SER A 245 13.96 -5.05 15.84
N ALA A 246 12.80 -5.62 15.52
CA ALA A 246 12.51 -7.04 15.66
C ALA A 246 11.85 -7.58 14.38
N VAL A 247 11.90 -8.90 14.21
CA VAL A 247 11.19 -9.63 13.15
C VAL A 247 10.31 -10.66 13.82
N PHE A 248 9.04 -10.75 13.41
CA PHE A 248 8.12 -11.70 14.01
C PHE A 248 8.65 -13.14 13.81
N PRO A 249 8.87 -13.90 14.89
CA PRO A 249 9.66 -15.13 14.81
C PRO A 249 8.94 -16.29 14.10
N GLY A 250 9.73 -17.12 13.43
CA GLY A 250 9.28 -18.35 12.79
C GLY A 250 9.03 -18.21 11.29
N LYS A 251 7.88 -18.69 10.82
CA LYS A 251 7.51 -18.63 9.39
C LYS A 251 7.14 -17.20 8.98
N PRO A 252 7.27 -16.83 7.69
CA PRO A 252 6.84 -15.53 7.19
C PRO A 252 5.38 -15.24 7.60
N TYR A 253 5.20 -14.31 8.54
CA TYR A 253 3.94 -14.03 9.23
C TYR A 253 2.80 -13.74 8.25
N GLU A 254 3.07 -12.99 7.17
CA GLU A 254 2.10 -12.61 6.15
C GLU A 254 1.41 -13.81 5.48
N PHE A 255 2.15 -14.93 5.37
CA PHE A 255 1.67 -16.17 4.77
C PHE A 255 0.95 -17.08 5.79
N GLU A 256 1.20 -16.89 7.08
CA GLU A 256 0.46 -17.55 8.17
C GLU A 256 -0.76 -16.74 8.64
N MET A 257 -0.87 -15.44 8.36
CA MET A 257 -2.03 -14.58 8.69
C MET A 257 -3.40 -15.23 8.37
N PRO A 258 -3.62 -15.92 7.22
CA PRO A 258 -4.89 -16.62 6.96
C PRO A 258 -5.22 -17.71 8.01
N LYS A 259 -4.20 -18.42 8.50
CA LYS A 259 -4.34 -19.45 9.54
C LYS A 259 -4.55 -18.83 10.91
N ILE A 260 -3.88 -17.70 11.19
CA ILE A 260 -4.06 -16.93 12.42
C ILE A 260 -5.49 -16.38 12.49
N ALA A 261 -5.99 -15.78 11.41
CA ALA A 261 -7.38 -15.31 11.33
C ALA A 261 -8.40 -16.44 11.54
N ASN A 262 -8.22 -17.60 10.90
CA ASN A 262 -9.04 -18.80 11.14
C ASN A 262 -8.89 -19.39 12.56
N LEU A 263 -7.76 -19.17 13.23
CA LEU A 263 -7.51 -19.64 14.59
C LEU A 263 -8.25 -18.78 15.63
N LEU A 264 -8.20 -17.45 15.46
CA LEU A 264 -8.81 -16.46 16.36
C LEU A 264 -10.31 -16.29 16.10
N ALA A 265 -10.72 -16.22 14.84
CA ALA A 265 -12.09 -15.95 14.41
C ALA A 265 -12.53 -16.90 13.28
N PRO A 266 -12.73 -18.21 13.55
CA PRO A 266 -12.99 -19.22 12.52
C PRO A 266 -14.24 -18.95 11.66
N ASN A 267 -15.23 -18.23 12.19
CA ASN A 267 -16.46 -17.85 11.49
C ASN A 267 -16.49 -16.36 11.06
N ASN A 268 -15.38 -15.62 11.13
CA ASN A 268 -15.33 -14.21 10.70
C ASN A 268 -13.87 -13.76 10.46
N GLN A 269 -13.27 -14.33 9.41
CA GLN A 269 -11.84 -14.26 9.16
C GLN A 269 -11.42 -13.00 8.40
N SER A 270 -12.34 -12.39 7.65
CA SER A 270 -12.11 -11.18 6.85
C SER A 270 -11.65 -9.96 7.67
N PRO A 271 -12.41 -9.47 8.67
CA PRO A 271 -11.98 -8.34 9.49
C PRO A 271 -10.81 -8.71 10.39
N THR A 272 -10.71 -9.96 10.84
CA THR A 272 -9.53 -10.41 11.59
C THR A 272 -8.25 -10.37 10.73
N TYR A 273 -8.35 -10.67 9.43
CA TYR A 273 -7.22 -10.54 8.52
C TYR A 273 -6.81 -9.08 8.29
N GLU A 274 -7.78 -8.17 8.16
CA GLU A 274 -7.52 -6.72 8.13
C GLU A 274 -6.87 -6.24 9.42
N LEU A 275 -7.35 -6.70 10.58
CA LEU A 275 -6.76 -6.38 11.88
C LEU A 275 -5.29 -6.79 11.98
N LEU A 276 -4.93 -7.99 11.50
CA LEU A 276 -3.54 -8.47 11.51
C LEU A 276 -2.62 -7.70 10.54
N ARG A 277 -3.19 -7.06 9.50
CA ARG A 277 -2.47 -6.24 8.51
C ARG A 277 -2.35 -4.77 8.93
N TYR A 278 -3.40 -4.20 9.52
CA TYR A 278 -3.55 -2.77 9.76
C TYR A 278 -3.62 -2.38 11.23
N GLY A 279 -3.97 -3.30 12.12
CA GLY A 279 -4.47 -2.99 13.47
C GLY A 279 -5.81 -2.25 13.48
N ARG A 280 -6.44 -2.06 12.31
CA ARG A 280 -7.73 -1.38 12.09
C ARG A 280 -8.59 -2.23 11.16
N ILE A 281 -9.90 -2.00 11.21
CA ILE A 281 -10.87 -2.53 10.25
C ILE A 281 -11.23 -1.40 9.30
N VAL A 282 -11.20 -1.65 7.98
CA VAL A 282 -11.55 -0.67 6.95
C VAL A 282 -12.71 -1.18 6.08
N GLY A 283 -12.84 -2.49 5.94
CA GLY A 283 -13.97 -3.15 5.28
C GLY A 283 -15.27 -3.10 6.08
N GLU A 284 -16.34 -3.54 5.42
CA GLU A 284 -17.72 -3.56 5.94
C GLU A 284 -17.99 -4.67 7.00
N ASP A 285 -17.07 -5.62 7.17
CA ASP A 285 -17.26 -6.76 8.08
C ASP A 285 -16.92 -6.36 9.53
N ALA A 286 -17.82 -6.59 10.48
CA ALA A 286 -17.56 -6.29 11.90
C ALA A 286 -16.58 -7.27 12.54
N LEU A 287 -15.57 -6.77 13.27
CA LEU A 287 -14.62 -7.61 14.02
C LEU A 287 -15.27 -8.28 15.25
N PRO A 288 -15.06 -9.58 15.51
CA PRO A 288 -15.50 -10.22 16.75
C PRO A 288 -14.79 -9.67 18.00
N ALA A 289 -15.52 -9.62 19.12
CA ALA A 289 -14.95 -9.21 20.41
C ALA A 289 -13.81 -10.14 20.87
N GLY A 290 -12.81 -9.57 21.55
CA GLY A 290 -11.69 -10.32 22.14
C GLY A 290 -10.61 -10.78 21.16
N VAL A 291 -10.62 -10.31 19.91
CA VAL A 291 -9.56 -10.58 18.92
C VAL A 291 -8.49 -9.49 19.00
N GLY A 292 -7.25 -9.86 19.34
CA GLY A 292 -6.12 -8.92 19.42
C GLY A 292 -5.26 -8.85 18.16
N ASN A 293 -4.56 -7.73 17.97
CA ASN A 293 -3.50 -7.57 16.95
C ASN A 293 -2.13 -7.73 17.61
N TRP A 294 -1.71 -8.97 17.81
CA TRP A 294 -0.48 -9.28 18.52
C TRP A 294 0.75 -9.21 17.62
N GLN A 295 1.65 -8.27 17.92
CA GLN A 295 2.92 -8.07 17.23
C GLN A 295 4.10 -8.19 18.21
N CYS A 296 5.29 -8.48 17.68
CA CYS A 296 6.53 -8.40 18.45
C CYS A 296 6.95 -6.95 18.68
N ILE A 297 7.68 -6.70 19.77
CA ILE A 297 8.34 -5.43 20.04
C ILE A 297 9.77 -5.71 20.51
N ALA A 298 10.73 -4.88 20.06
CA ALA A 298 12.08 -4.91 20.61
C ALA A 298 12.05 -4.31 22.02
N SER A 299 12.32 -5.14 23.03
CA SER A 299 12.47 -4.73 24.44
C SER A 299 13.89 -4.20 24.69
N PRO A 300 14.11 -3.27 25.64
CA PRO A 300 15.44 -2.92 26.15
C PRO A 300 16.21 -4.10 26.78
N SER A 301 15.54 -5.23 27.05
CA SER A 301 16.12 -6.45 27.62
C SER A 301 16.62 -7.47 26.59
N ASP A 302 16.71 -7.10 25.31
CA ASP A 302 17.02 -7.95 24.13
C ASP A 302 16.08 -9.17 23.90
N GLU A 303 15.18 -9.49 24.82
CA GLU A 303 14.14 -10.50 24.66
C GLU A 303 12.96 -10.00 23.80
N ILE A 304 12.42 -10.88 22.94
CA ILE A 304 11.23 -10.59 22.14
C ILE A 304 9.98 -10.69 23.02
N ALA A 305 9.41 -9.54 23.36
CA ALA A 305 8.08 -9.44 23.95
C ALA A 305 7.00 -9.25 22.88
N TYR A 306 5.74 -9.48 23.26
CA TYR A 306 4.57 -9.23 22.40
C TYR A 306 3.61 -8.22 23.01
N VAL A 307 2.99 -7.40 22.16
CA VAL A 307 2.02 -6.37 22.53
C VAL A 307 0.76 -6.52 21.68
N ASP A 308 -0.42 -6.26 22.27
CA ASP A 308 -1.69 -6.17 21.53
C ASP A 308 -1.92 -4.74 21.06
N LEU A 309 -1.86 -4.53 19.75
CA LEU A 309 -2.09 -3.23 19.13
C LEU A 309 -3.58 -2.89 18.99
N ASN A 310 -4.50 -3.82 19.25
CA ASN A 310 -5.95 -3.62 19.15
C ASN A 310 -6.58 -3.10 20.47
N VAL A 311 -5.78 -2.74 21.48
CA VAL A 311 -6.32 -2.10 22.68
C VAL A 311 -6.85 -0.68 22.38
N PRO A 312 -7.89 -0.19 23.09
CA PRO A 312 -8.46 1.13 22.86
C PRO A 312 -7.49 2.30 23.06
N SER A 313 -6.48 2.15 23.92
CA SER A 313 -5.53 3.21 24.26
C SER A 313 -4.43 3.42 23.22
N VAL A 314 -4.29 2.54 22.24
CA VAL A 314 -3.25 2.62 21.21
C VAL A 314 -3.74 3.44 20.01
N VAL A 315 -3.03 4.54 19.70
CA VAL A 315 -3.22 5.31 18.46
C VAL A 315 -2.72 4.47 17.28
N LYS A 316 -3.46 4.51 16.17
CA LYS A 316 -3.23 3.70 14.96
C LYS A 316 -3.20 4.63 13.74
N LEU A 317 -2.06 4.67 13.05
CA LEU A 317 -1.75 5.51 11.89
C LEU A 317 -1.17 4.65 10.74
N SER A 318 -1.02 5.23 9.57
CA SER A 318 -0.19 4.70 8.47
C SER A 318 0.72 5.78 7.87
N ASP A 319 1.51 5.47 6.84
CA ASP A 319 2.30 6.50 6.13
C ASP A 319 1.40 7.61 5.54
N ALA A 320 0.11 7.34 5.32
CA ALA A 320 -0.90 8.32 4.91
C ALA A 320 -1.11 9.46 5.93
N ASP A 321 -0.79 9.24 7.21
CA ASP A 321 -0.93 10.26 8.28
C ASP A 321 0.27 11.23 8.36
N PHE A 322 1.26 11.11 7.46
CA PHE A 322 2.54 11.85 7.46
C PHE A 322 3.16 11.97 8.88
N PRO A 323 3.58 10.86 9.51
CA PRO A 323 3.81 10.86 10.95
C PRO A 323 4.99 11.74 11.41
N ARG A 324 4.75 12.66 12.34
CA ARG A 324 5.76 13.58 12.88
C ARG A 324 6.92 12.88 13.58
N PHE A 325 6.68 11.72 14.21
CA PHE A 325 7.76 10.91 14.81
C PHE A 325 8.71 10.31 13.74
N LEU A 326 8.28 10.25 12.48
CA LEU A 326 9.16 9.91 11.35
C LEU A 326 9.89 11.14 10.78
N GLY A 327 9.68 12.33 11.35
CA GLY A 327 10.33 13.58 10.99
C GLY A 327 9.52 14.52 10.10
N TRP A 328 8.28 14.16 9.73
CA TRP A 328 7.40 15.03 8.95
C TRP A 328 6.98 16.26 9.76
N GLN A 329 7.31 17.46 9.27
CA GLN A 329 7.03 18.71 9.96
C GLN A 329 6.75 19.84 8.97
N ARG A 330 5.68 20.60 9.24
CA ARG A 330 5.39 21.86 8.56
C ARG A 330 6.26 22.98 9.13
N ILE A 331 6.81 23.80 8.24
CA ILE A 331 7.66 24.94 8.56
C ILE A 331 7.08 26.16 7.85
N HIS A 332 6.67 27.17 8.61
CA HIS A 332 6.24 28.46 8.08
C HIS A 332 7.45 29.42 8.02
N ASP A 333 7.57 30.26 7.00
CA ASP A 333 8.57 31.34 6.93
C ASP A 333 8.14 32.53 7.81
N GLY A 334 8.20 32.31 9.13
CA GLY A 334 7.71 33.20 10.19
C GLY A 334 7.29 32.41 11.44
N GLU A 335 6.76 33.09 12.45
CA GLU A 335 6.02 32.40 13.52
C GLU A 335 4.61 32.03 13.03
N ALA A 336 4.06 30.90 13.49
CA ALA A 336 2.76 30.41 13.03
C ALA A 336 1.64 31.43 13.31
N GLY A 337 0.98 31.92 12.26
CA GLY A 337 -0.05 32.97 12.35
C GLY A 337 0.49 34.41 12.26
N THR A 338 1.79 34.61 12.04
CA THR A 338 2.36 35.92 11.70
C THR A 338 2.40 36.15 10.18
N ARG A 339 2.64 37.39 9.77
CA ARG A 339 2.82 37.74 8.35
C ARG A 339 4.13 37.13 7.86
N LEU A 340 4.03 36.26 6.85
CA LEU A 340 5.18 35.71 6.13
C LEU A 340 6.18 36.80 5.75
N THR A 341 7.47 36.49 5.85
CA THR A 341 8.51 37.38 5.32
C THR A 341 8.31 37.54 3.80
N SER A 342 8.47 38.77 3.29
CA SER A 342 8.35 39.01 1.85
C SER A 342 9.56 38.53 1.05
N ASP A 343 10.61 38.08 1.73
CA ASP A 343 11.93 37.77 1.19
C ASP A 343 12.05 36.36 0.57
N GLY A 344 11.08 35.47 0.81
CA GLY A 344 11.04 34.13 0.23
C GLY A 344 12.21 33.22 0.63
N ARG A 345 13.00 33.58 1.65
CA ARG A 345 14.27 32.91 1.97
C ARG A 345 14.13 31.60 2.73
N CYS A 346 12.93 31.27 3.24
CA CYS A 346 12.73 30.17 4.19
C CYS A 346 13.67 30.28 5.43
N CYS A 347 13.85 31.51 5.94
CA CYS A 347 14.68 31.81 7.12
C CYS A 347 13.98 31.46 8.45
N ALA A 348 12.98 30.60 8.41
CA ALA A 348 12.30 30.06 9.57
C ALA A 348 13.28 29.60 10.66
N LYS A 349 13.10 30.07 11.90
CA LYS A 349 13.95 29.73 13.06
C LYS A 349 14.13 28.22 13.26
N ALA A 350 13.13 27.42 12.91
CA ALA A 350 13.19 25.97 12.97
C ALA A 350 14.18 25.34 11.95
N VAL A 351 14.45 25.99 10.81
CA VAL A 351 15.48 25.60 9.83
C VAL A 351 16.85 26.12 10.27
N LEU A 352 16.94 27.37 10.71
CA LEU A 352 18.19 27.96 11.20
C LEU A 352 18.76 27.18 12.40
N ASN A 353 17.94 26.85 13.40
CA ASN A 353 18.32 26.00 14.54
C ASN A 353 18.79 24.58 14.18
N LEU A 354 18.53 24.11 12.95
CA LEU A 354 19.03 22.83 12.46
C LEU A 354 20.42 22.96 11.83
N LEU A 355 20.74 24.13 11.26
CA LEU A 355 22.03 24.48 10.66
C LEU A 355 23.02 25.01 11.69
N ASP A 356 22.55 25.62 12.78
CA ASP A 356 23.37 25.99 13.94
C ASP A 356 24.01 24.76 14.61
N VAL A 357 25.32 24.83 14.83
CA VAL A 357 26.15 23.81 15.49
C VAL A 357 26.34 24.11 16.98
N ASN A 358 26.39 25.39 17.36
CA ASN A 358 27.10 25.87 18.54
C ASN A 358 26.19 26.64 19.53
N GLN A 359 25.03 27.14 19.09
CA GLN A 359 24.14 28.03 19.87
C GLN A 359 24.68 29.41 20.31
N PRO A 360 25.60 30.09 19.59
CA PRO A 360 25.52 31.52 19.39
C PRO A 360 24.79 31.82 18.07
N SER A 361 24.10 32.94 18.00
CA SER A 361 23.17 33.31 16.92
C SER A 361 23.78 33.58 15.51
N ASP A 362 25.09 33.34 15.31
CA ASP A 362 25.82 33.60 14.07
C ASP A 362 26.19 32.28 13.35
N ILE A 363 25.40 31.89 12.35
CA ILE A 363 25.38 30.56 11.69
C ILE A 363 26.40 30.39 10.55
N THR A 364 27.04 31.46 10.07
CA THR A 364 28.02 31.48 8.94
C THR A 364 27.50 30.85 7.63
N GLU A 365 28.39 30.62 6.64
CA GLU A 365 28.11 29.78 5.46
C GLU A 365 28.80 28.41 5.58
N ASP A 366 30.07 28.39 6.03
CA ASP A 366 30.85 27.16 6.19
C ASP A 366 30.25 26.20 7.23
N ASP A 367 29.72 26.70 8.36
CA ASP A 367 29.06 25.84 9.37
C ASP A 367 27.76 25.26 8.81
N ALA A 368 26.96 26.07 8.11
CA ALA A 368 25.74 25.63 7.44
C ALA A 368 26.05 24.55 6.37
N LEU A 369 27.07 24.77 5.52
CA LEU A 369 27.52 23.79 4.53
C LEU A 369 28.10 22.52 5.19
N SER A 370 28.86 22.67 6.27
CA SER A 370 29.38 21.55 7.08
C SER A 370 28.24 20.71 7.66
N ARG A 371 27.19 21.36 8.19
CA ARG A 371 25.98 20.71 8.68
C ARG A 371 25.17 20.05 7.59
N LEU A 372 25.03 20.68 6.43
CA LEU A 372 24.38 20.09 5.25
C LEU A 372 25.14 18.86 4.70
N ARG A 373 26.41 18.66 5.05
CA ARG A 373 27.15 17.41 4.77
C ARG A 373 26.80 16.27 5.75
N ASN A 374 26.26 16.56 6.95
CA ASN A 374 25.90 15.55 7.94
C ASN A 374 24.72 14.65 7.48
N PRO A 375 24.92 13.32 7.31
CA PRO A 375 23.87 12.44 6.76
C PRO A 375 22.61 12.35 7.62
N ALA A 376 22.73 12.40 8.95
CA ALA A 376 21.60 12.35 9.85
C ALA A 376 20.76 13.64 9.79
N LEU A 377 21.43 14.80 9.68
CA LEU A 377 20.73 16.07 9.47
C LEU A 377 20.01 16.10 8.12
N ARG A 378 20.68 15.71 7.02
CA ARG A 378 20.05 15.63 5.69
C ARG A 378 18.80 14.75 5.70
N LYS A 379 18.84 13.62 6.42
CA LYS A 379 17.69 12.73 6.60
C LYS A 379 16.53 13.41 7.36
N LYS A 380 16.83 14.24 8.37
CA LYS A 380 15.83 15.03 9.10
C LYS A 380 15.23 16.13 8.22
N MET A 381 16.06 16.94 7.57
CA MET A 381 15.63 18.06 6.73
C MET A 381 14.78 17.63 5.52
N ARG A 382 14.99 16.41 5.01
CA ARG A 382 14.20 15.82 3.92
C ARG A 382 12.70 15.71 4.17
N ARG A 383 12.25 15.77 5.43
CA ARG A 383 10.84 15.65 5.82
C ARG A 383 10.25 16.95 6.35
N LEU A 384 10.98 18.05 6.20
CA LEU A 384 10.41 19.39 6.33
C LEU A 384 9.58 19.69 5.08
N VAL A 385 8.43 20.31 5.30
CA VAL A 385 7.58 20.89 4.25
C VAL A 385 7.53 22.39 4.55
N CYS A 386 8.13 23.19 3.68
CA CYS A 386 8.39 24.60 3.95
C CYS A 386 7.46 25.50 3.14
N GLU A 387 6.76 26.41 3.80
CA GLU A 387 5.99 27.49 3.19
C GLU A 387 6.91 28.69 2.95
N PHE A 388 7.08 29.12 1.71
CA PHE A 388 7.74 30.39 1.37
C PHE A 388 7.20 30.94 0.03
N ARG A 389 7.56 32.18 -0.31
CA ARG A 389 7.25 32.75 -1.63
C ARG A 389 8.20 32.18 -2.67
N THR A 390 7.65 31.72 -3.80
CA THR A 390 8.44 31.25 -4.94
C THR A 390 9.40 32.33 -5.47
N GLU A 391 10.65 31.95 -5.72
CA GLU A 391 11.64 32.83 -6.33
C GLU A 391 11.30 33.20 -7.79
N TRP A 392 10.37 32.48 -8.42
CA TRP A 392 9.98 32.68 -9.82
C TRP A 392 9.02 33.88 -10.05
N ASP A 393 8.63 34.60 -9.00
CA ASP A 393 7.68 35.74 -9.01
C ASP A 393 8.37 37.10 -9.19
N ALA A 394 8.47 37.55 -10.44
CA ALA A 394 9.06 38.84 -10.82
C ALA A 394 8.29 40.06 -10.28
N ALA A 395 6.97 39.95 -10.06
CA ALA A 395 6.14 41.09 -9.64
C ALA A 395 6.51 41.59 -8.23
N HIS A 396 7.18 40.76 -7.43
CA HIS A 396 7.56 41.06 -6.06
C HIS A 396 9.08 41.16 -5.85
N PHE A 397 9.89 41.11 -6.92
CA PHE A 397 11.36 41.04 -6.88
C PHE A 397 12.00 41.99 -5.87
N ASP A 398 11.65 43.28 -5.87
CA ASP A 398 12.27 44.24 -4.95
C ASP A 398 11.88 43.95 -3.48
N SER A 399 10.63 43.56 -3.22
CA SER A 399 10.20 43.15 -1.88
C SER A 399 10.84 41.84 -1.40
N THR A 400 11.29 41.01 -2.35
CA THR A 400 12.04 39.77 -2.11
C THR A 400 13.51 40.06 -1.80
N TYR A 401 14.17 40.86 -2.65
CA TYR A 401 15.64 40.93 -2.69
C TYR A 401 16.26 42.28 -2.28
N GLN A 402 15.50 43.35 -2.02
CA GLN A 402 16.07 44.67 -1.68
C GLN A 402 16.98 44.66 -0.43
N PHE A 403 16.88 43.64 0.41
CA PHE A 403 17.80 43.44 1.54
C PHE A 403 19.26 43.31 1.08
N LEU A 404 19.51 42.87 -0.16
CA LEU A 404 20.84 42.77 -0.75
C LEU A 404 21.56 44.12 -0.86
N LEU A 405 20.83 45.24 -0.94
CA LEU A 405 21.37 46.61 -0.94
C LEU A 405 21.83 47.12 0.44
N ARG A 406 21.79 46.27 1.46
CA ARG A 406 22.26 46.56 2.83
C ARG A 406 23.27 45.51 3.25
N ASP A 407 24.19 45.87 4.12
CA ASP A 407 25.00 44.90 4.84
C ASP A 407 24.09 44.05 5.74
N SER A 408 24.45 42.78 5.95
CA SER A 408 23.82 41.93 6.96
C SER A 408 23.86 42.60 8.33
N ALA A 409 22.74 42.63 9.05
CA ALA A 409 22.70 43.18 10.40
C ALA A 409 23.57 42.36 11.37
N SER A 410 24.00 42.95 12.49
CA SER A 410 24.71 42.21 13.54
C SER A 410 23.82 41.08 14.08
N GLY A 411 24.23 39.82 13.87
CA GLY A 411 23.42 38.64 14.18
C GLY A 411 22.72 37.99 12.96
N GLU A 412 22.84 38.55 11.76
CA GLU A 412 22.42 37.89 10.53
C GLU A 412 23.58 37.06 9.94
N SER A 413 23.28 35.83 9.52
CA SER A 413 24.26 34.91 8.93
C SER A 413 23.77 34.23 7.66
N PRO A 414 24.63 34.02 6.66
CA PRO A 414 26.03 34.46 6.60
C PRO A 414 26.21 35.98 6.54
N SER A 415 27.32 36.47 7.10
CA SER A 415 27.71 37.89 6.99
C SER A 415 27.96 38.24 5.52
N ARG A 416 27.32 39.30 5.03
CA ARG A 416 27.28 39.66 3.62
C ARG A 416 27.33 41.17 3.45
N ALA A 417 28.30 41.63 2.65
CA ALA A 417 28.39 43.03 2.22
C ALA A 417 27.20 43.42 1.31
N ALA A 418 26.78 44.69 1.40
CA ALA A 418 25.81 45.28 0.48
C ALA A 418 26.27 45.13 -0.98
N MET A 419 25.35 44.76 -1.87
CA MET A 419 25.55 44.91 -3.31
C MET A 419 25.59 46.38 -3.69
N THR A 420 26.42 46.76 -4.66
CA THR A 420 26.27 48.06 -5.32
C THR A 420 24.96 48.13 -6.10
N HIS A 421 24.52 49.33 -6.47
CA HIS A 421 23.29 49.49 -7.24
C HIS A 421 23.39 48.79 -8.61
N GLU A 422 24.57 48.85 -9.24
CA GLU A 422 24.88 48.22 -10.52
C GLU A 422 24.83 46.69 -10.41
N GLN A 423 25.42 46.12 -9.35
CA GLN A 423 25.33 44.68 -9.05
C GLN A 423 23.88 44.23 -8.84
N TYR A 424 23.09 45.01 -8.10
CA TYR A 424 21.68 44.71 -7.86
C TYR A 424 20.82 44.80 -9.14
N VAL A 425 21.09 45.78 -10.01
CA VAL A 425 20.44 45.90 -11.33
C VAL A 425 20.81 44.72 -12.23
N ALA A 426 22.08 44.29 -12.25
CA ALA A 426 22.52 43.11 -12.98
C ALA A 426 21.86 41.81 -12.44
N PHE A 427 21.80 41.65 -11.12
CA PHE A 427 21.10 40.53 -10.48
C PHE A 427 19.59 40.53 -10.80
N LYS A 428 18.95 41.70 -10.79
CA LYS A 428 17.53 41.85 -11.19
C LYS A 428 17.30 41.48 -12.65
N ALA A 429 18.19 41.87 -13.55
CA ALA A 429 18.12 41.46 -14.95
C ALA A 429 18.28 39.93 -15.10
N HIS A 430 19.25 39.33 -14.39
CA HIS A 430 19.45 37.88 -14.38
C HIS A 430 18.22 37.12 -13.85
N ALA A 431 17.73 37.51 -12.67
CA ALA A 431 16.56 36.88 -12.06
C ALA A 431 15.32 37.03 -12.94
N ASN A 432 15.02 38.23 -13.46
CA ASN A 432 13.89 38.45 -14.36
C ASN A 432 13.94 37.57 -15.63
N ALA A 433 15.14 37.24 -16.14
CA ALA A 433 15.29 36.33 -17.29
C ALA A 433 14.98 34.86 -16.92
N LEU A 434 15.14 34.47 -15.65
CA LEU A 434 14.84 33.13 -15.14
C LEU A 434 13.40 33.01 -14.60
N GLN A 435 12.83 34.08 -14.05
CA GLN A 435 11.48 34.13 -13.49
C GLN A 435 10.42 33.84 -14.55
N TRP A 436 9.34 33.15 -14.15
CA TRP A 436 8.32 32.63 -15.07
C TRP A 436 6.90 32.61 -14.49
N TRP A 437 6.73 32.95 -13.20
CA TRP A 437 5.48 32.74 -12.47
C TRP A 437 4.28 33.46 -13.10
N PHE A 438 4.50 34.70 -13.55
CA PHE A 438 3.48 35.51 -14.22
C PHE A 438 3.02 34.89 -15.54
N ASP A 439 3.95 34.46 -16.39
CA ASP A 439 3.67 33.88 -17.70
C ASP A 439 3.01 32.50 -17.62
N ALA A 440 3.29 31.74 -16.55
CA ALA A 440 2.61 30.48 -16.26
C ALA A 440 1.15 30.64 -15.85
N ALA A 441 0.75 31.84 -15.37
CA ALA A 441 -0.62 32.20 -15.02
C ALA A 441 -1.37 31.14 -14.19
N LEU A 442 -0.68 30.53 -13.22
CA LEU A 442 -1.23 29.47 -12.39
C LEU A 442 -2.33 30.02 -11.45
N ASP A 443 -3.44 29.29 -11.31
CA ASP A 443 -4.57 29.64 -10.44
C ASP A 443 -4.29 29.32 -8.95
N ILE A 444 -3.14 29.78 -8.46
CA ILE A 444 -2.65 29.62 -7.07
C ILE A 444 -1.80 30.84 -6.66
N ALA A 445 -1.71 31.10 -5.35
CA ALA A 445 -0.86 32.16 -4.83
C ALA A 445 0.65 31.83 -5.00
N PRO A 446 1.54 32.85 -5.12
CA PRO A 446 2.99 32.64 -5.18
C PRO A 446 3.62 32.17 -3.86
N THR A 447 2.84 32.03 -2.78
CA THR A 447 3.27 31.39 -1.53
C THR A 447 2.87 29.92 -1.59
N LEU A 448 3.87 29.04 -1.45
CA LEU A 448 3.75 27.62 -1.78
C LEU A 448 4.39 26.75 -0.69
N TRP A 449 3.93 25.50 -0.60
CA TRP A 449 4.48 24.48 0.28
C TRP A 449 5.42 23.55 -0.50
N HIS A 450 6.72 23.75 -0.32
CA HIS A 450 7.77 22.98 -1.01
C HIS A 450 8.15 21.72 -0.21
N PHE A 451 8.34 20.61 -0.92
CA PHE A 451 8.86 19.35 -0.37
C PHE A 451 10.27 19.07 -0.90
N HIS A 452 11.12 18.39 -0.13
CA HIS A 452 12.34 17.82 -0.69
C HIS A 452 11.97 16.75 -1.77
N PRO A 453 12.23 16.98 -3.08
CA PRO A 453 11.53 16.24 -4.13
C PRO A 453 11.73 14.72 -4.09
N ILE A 454 12.95 14.27 -3.80
CA ILE A 454 13.27 12.83 -3.71
C ILE A 454 12.54 12.14 -2.54
N GLU A 455 12.37 12.82 -1.40
CA GLU A 455 11.70 12.21 -0.24
C GLU A 455 10.19 12.17 -0.48
N PHE A 456 9.60 13.22 -1.07
CA PHE A 456 8.22 13.22 -1.53
C PHE A 456 7.96 12.05 -2.50
N ILE A 457 8.75 11.91 -3.58
CA ILE A 457 8.58 10.81 -4.54
C ILE A 457 8.70 9.44 -3.84
N ASN A 458 9.69 9.25 -2.96
CA ASN A 458 9.85 8.00 -2.22
C ASN A 458 8.67 7.69 -1.29
N TRP A 459 8.12 8.72 -0.63
CA TRP A 459 6.98 8.60 0.27
C TRP A 459 5.70 8.26 -0.50
N MET A 460 5.41 9.01 -1.56
CA MET A 460 4.22 8.84 -2.40
C MET A 460 4.23 7.48 -3.13
N ARG A 461 5.42 6.96 -3.48
CA ARG A 461 5.57 5.59 -4.01
C ARG A 461 5.13 4.49 -3.05
N LYS A 462 5.05 4.74 -1.73
CA LYS A 462 4.47 3.78 -0.77
C LYS A 462 2.95 3.67 -0.87
N CYS A 463 2.28 4.68 -1.42
CA CYS A 463 0.82 4.68 -1.54
C CYS A 463 0.34 3.53 -2.44
N GLY A 464 0.95 3.38 -3.61
CA GLY A 464 0.66 2.26 -4.52
C GLY A 464 -0.78 2.24 -5.05
N TRP A 465 -1.55 3.31 -4.87
CA TRP A 465 -2.92 3.41 -5.36
C TRP A 465 -2.92 3.53 -6.89
N ILE A 466 -3.75 2.73 -7.56
CA ILE A 466 -3.91 2.78 -9.02
C ILE A 466 -4.99 3.81 -9.36
N ASP A 467 -4.57 4.94 -9.90
CA ASP A 467 -5.42 6.00 -10.40
C ASP A 467 -6.22 5.58 -11.65
N LYS A 468 -7.18 6.43 -12.03
CA LYS A 468 -8.03 6.26 -13.21
C LYS A 468 -7.26 6.09 -14.52
N SER A 469 -6.20 6.86 -14.77
CA SER A 469 -5.42 6.87 -16.02
C SER A 469 -4.53 5.63 -16.13
N THR A 470 -3.93 5.20 -15.02
CA THR A 470 -3.13 3.98 -14.93
C THR A 470 -4.00 2.75 -15.15
N LEU A 471 -5.18 2.66 -14.53
CA LEU A 471 -6.10 1.55 -14.82
C LEU A 471 -6.62 1.59 -16.27
N ALA A 472 -6.83 2.78 -16.86
CA ALA A 472 -7.21 2.93 -18.26
C ALA A 472 -6.19 2.31 -19.22
N ARG A 473 -4.90 2.52 -18.96
CA ARG A 473 -3.82 1.94 -19.78
C ARG A 473 -3.71 0.43 -19.54
N ILE A 474 -3.70 -0.02 -18.28
CA ILE A 474 -3.60 -1.44 -17.93
C ILE A 474 -4.74 -2.27 -18.55
N TYR A 475 -5.98 -1.77 -18.47
CA TYR A 475 -7.19 -2.42 -19.01
C TYR A 475 -7.81 -1.65 -20.18
N LYS A 476 -6.97 -1.29 -21.18
CA LYS A 476 -7.33 -0.53 -22.39
C LYS A 476 -8.59 -1.02 -23.14
N VAL A 477 -8.87 -2.32 -23.11
CA VAL A 477 -10.02 -2.94 -23.80
C VAL A 477 -11.32 -2.95 -22.98
N THR A 478 -11.36 -2.22 -21.86
CA THR A 478 -12.47 -2.21 -20.90
C THR A 478 -13.04 -0.79 -20.77
N PRO A 479 -14.37 -0.63 -20.94
CA PRO A 479 -15.02 0.68 -20.84
C PRO A 479 -14.74 1.37 -19.51
N GLU A 480 -14.67 2.70 -19.53
CA GLU A 480 -14.36 3.51 -18.36
C GLU A 480 -15.31 3.26 -17.19
N ALA A 481 -16.61 3.28 -17.42
CA ALA A 481 -17.61 3.01 -16.38
C ALA A 481 -17.41 1.63 -15.71
N THR A 482 -16.91 0.63 -16.46
CA THR A 482 -16.57 -0.69 -15.91
C THR A 482 -15.27 -0.66 -15.11
N ARG A 483 -14.26 0.09 -15.55
CA ARG A 483 -13.01 0.29 -14.79
C ARG A 483 -13.29 0.99 -13.46
N GLU A 484 -13.98 2.13 -13.50
CA GLU A 484 -14.28 2.92 -12.31
C GLU A 484 -15.21 2.18 -11.33
N ARG A 485 -16.18 1.38 -11.82
CA ARG A 485 -17.00 0.50 -10.96
C ARG A 485 -16.18 -0.37 -10.02
N TYR A 486 -14.99 -0.82 -10.42
CA TYR A 486 -14.15 -1.74 -9.63
C TYR A 486 -12.82 -1.13 -9.13
N ARG A 487 -12.43 0.08 -9.55
CA ARG A 487 -11.08 0.62 -9.30
C ARG A 487 -10.76 0.81 -7.81
N THR A 488 -11.66 1.44 -7.06
CA THR A 488 -11.53 1.57 -5.59
C THR A 488 -11.41 0.21 -4.92
N ALA A 489 -12.23 -0.76 -5.32
CA ALA A 489 -12.21 -2.12 -4.78
C ALA A 489 -10.90 -2.86 -5.12
N LEU A 490 -10.34 -2.67 -6.31
CA LEU A 490 -9.01 -3.17 -6.67
C LEU A 490 -7.94 -2.64 -5.73
N ASN A 491 -7.90 -1.32 -5.48
CA ASN A 491 -6.91 -0.74 -4.59
C ASN A 491 -7.08 -1.20 -3.14
N GLN A 492 -8.30 -1.15 -2.59
CA GLN A 492 -8.59 -1.63 -1.23
C GLN A 492 -8.22 -3.10 -1.03
N VAL A 493 -8.57 -3.97 -1.98
CA VAL A 493 -8.27 -5.42 -1.89
C VAL A 493 -6.77 -5.68 -2.08
N MET A 494 -6.10 -4.94 -2.97
CA MET A 494 -4.65 -5.05 -3.11
C MET A 494 -3.93 -4.65 -1.81
N GLN A 495 -4.31 -3.53 -1.20
CA GLN A 495 -3.78 -3.12 0.11
C GLN A 495 -4.06 -4.17 1.21
N LYS A 496 -5.31 -4.63 1.32
CA LYS A 496 -5.78 -5.64 2.30
C LYS A 496 -4.92 -6.90 2.28
N TYR A 497 -4.67 -7.47 1.10
CA TYR A 497 -3.91 -8.73 0.96
C TYR A 497 -2.40 -8.55 0.78
N VAL A 498 -1.86 -7.37 1.08
CA VAL A 498 -0.42 -7.03 1.02
C VAL A 498 0.14 -7.05 -0.40
N ILE A 499 -0.70 -6.76 -1.40
CA ILE A 499 -0.35 -6.65 -2.81
C ILE A 499 0.02 -5.19 -3.10
N THR A 500 1.04 -4.69 -2.39
CA THR A 500 1.33 -3.24 -2.27
C THR A 500 2.56 -2.76 -3.04
N ASN A 501 3.33 -3.68 -3.64
CA ASN A 501 4.47 -3.34 -4.50
C ASN A 501 4.15 -3.61 -5.99
N PRO A 502 4.83 -2.92 -6.94
CA PRO A 502 4.52 -3.03 -8.37
C PRO A 502 4.57 -4.46 -8.94
N ILE A 503 5.42 -5.33 -8.39
CA ILE A 503 5.57 -6.73 -8.83
C ILE A 503 4.35 -7.56 -8.38
N ARG A 504 3.92 -7.43 -7.12
CA ARG A 504 2.69 -8.09 -6.64
C ARG A 504 1.45 -7.54 -7.34
N GLN A 505 1.34 -6.22 -7.55
CA GLN A 505 0.20 -5.58 -8.20
C GLN A 505 0.07 -6.00 -9.67
N SER A 506 1.17 -5.96 -10.43
CA SER A 506 1.19 -6.38 -11.82
C SER A 506 0.82 -7.86 -11.99
N HIS A 507 1.27 -8.75 -11.11
CA HIS A 507 0.82 -10.15 -11.11
C HIS A 507 -0.67 -10.27 -10.77
N PHE A 508 -1.19 -9.55 -9.77
CA PHE A 508 -2.61 -9.59 -9.42
C PHE A 508 -3.49 -9.11 -10.58
N LEU A 509 -3.15 -7.98 -11.19
CA LEU A 509 -3.87 -7.36 -12.30
C LEU A 509 -3.72 -8.16 -13.62
N GLY A 510 -2.52 -8.62 -13.95
CA GLY A 510 -2.24 -9.39 -15.17
C GLY A 510 -2.86 -10.79 -15.15
N GLN A 511 -2.75 -11.50 -14.01
CA GLN A 511 -3.48 -12.76 -13.80
C GLN A 511 -4.99 -12.52 -13.70
N GLY A 512 -5.43 -11.38 -13.15
CA GLY A 512 -6.85 -11.01 -13.04
C GLY A 512 -7.48 -10.69 -14.39
N ALA A 513 -6.72 -10.08 -15.29
CA ALA A 513 -7.14 -9.77 -16.66
C ALA A 513 -7.55 -11.02 -17.44
N VAL A 514 -6.87 -12.15 -17.25
CA VAL A 514 -7.20 -13.40 -17.94
C VAL A 514 -8.48 -14.04 -17.39
N GLU A 515 -8.67 -14.09 -16.06
CA GLU A 515 -9.88 -14.69 -15.45
C GLU A 515 -11.15 -13.84 -15.65
N SER A 516 -11.01 -12.51 -15.72
CA SER A 516 -12.15 -11.58 -15.76
C SER A 516 -12.34 -10.87 -17.12
N LEU A 517 -11.55 -11.24 -18.14
CA LEU A 517 -11.40 -10.49 -19.39
C LEU A 517 -11.20 -8.97 -19.14
N SER A 518 -10.28 -8.64 -18.23
CA SER A 518 -10.02 -7.28 -17.72
C SER A 518 -11.27 -6.62 -17.15
N LEU A 519 -11.88 -7.23 -16.13
CA LEU A 519 -13.13 -6.80 -15.44
C LEU A 519 -14.43 -6.88 -16.26
N LYS A 520 -14.39 -7.25 -17.56
CA LYS A 520 -15.58 -7.33 -18.40
C LYS A 520 -16.50 -8.51 -18.07
N VAL A 521 -15.97 -9.57 -17.46
CA VAL A 521 -16.69 -10.80 -17.13
C VAL A 521 -16.44 -11.15 -15.66
N MET A 522 -17.34 -10.69 -14.79
CA MET A 522 -17.33 -10.96 -13.35
C MET A 522 -18.27 -12.12 -12.95
N GLN A 523 -18.85 -12.80 -13.93
CA GLN A 523 -19.71 -13.97 -13.78
C GLN A 523 -19.65 -14.81 -15.06
N GLU A 524 -19.65 -16.13 -14.91
CA GLU A 524 -19.84 -17.05 -16.04
C GLU A 524 -21.31 -17.00 -16.54
N ALA A 525 -21.48 -16.60 -17.80
CA ALA A 525 -22.76 -16.64 -18.51
C ALA A 525 -22.81 -17.83 -19.50
N SER A 526 -24.01 -18.32 -19.77
CA SER A 526 -24.27 -19.34 -20.79
C SER A 526 -24.62 -18.71 -22.14
N ASN A 527 -24.65 -19.53 -23.18
CA ASN A 527 -25.12 -19.10 -24.50
C ASN A 527 -26.63 -18.84 -24.56
N LYS A 528 -27.42 -19.33 -23.58
CA LYS A 528 -28.88 -19.08 -23.52
C LYS A 528 -29.21 -17.76 -22.83
N PHE A 529 -28.47 -17.42 -21.77
CA PHE A 529 -28.72 -16.25 -20.94
C PHE A 529 -27.46 -15.36 -20.92
N ALA A 530 -27.03 -14.94 -22.11
CA ALA A 530 -25.85 -14.10 -22.34
C ALA A 530 -26.06 -12.63 -21.90
N SER A 531 -26.53 -12.43 -20.67
CA SER A 531 -26.81 -11.10 -20.13
C SER A 531 -25.53 -10.36 -19.77
N ARG A 532 -25.52 -9.05 -20.06
CA ARG A 532 -24.42 -8.12 -19.78
C ARG A 532 -24.64 -7.29 -18.50
N ARG A 533 -25.71 -7.58 -17.74
CA ARG A 533 -26.07 -6.93 -16.46
C ARG A 533 -25.81 -7.87 -15.28
N SER A 534 -25.78 -7.37 -14.06
CA SER A 534 -25.65 -8.24 -12.87
C SER A 534 -26.96 -8.98 -12.57
N GLU A 535 -26.92 -10.16 -11.92
CA GLU A 535 -28.13 -10.92 -11.55
C GLU A 535 -29.12 -10.07 -10.72
N ALA A 536 -28.59 -9.21 -9.83
CA ALA A 536 -29.38 -8.30 -9.00
C ALA A 536 -30.13 -7.23 -9.81
N GLU A 537 -29.60 -6.82 -10.97
CA GLU A 537 -30.24 -5.85 -11.89
C GLU A 537 -31.24 -6.51 -12.86
N LEU A 538 -31.25 -7.84 -12.94
CA LEU A 538 -31.99 -8.60 -13.96
C LEU A 538 -33.29 -9.23 -13.46
N GLY A 539 -33.46 -9.44 -12.15
CA GLY A 539 -34.55 -10.24 -11.60
C GLY A 539 -34.48 -11.74 -11.92
N HIS A 540 -33.60 -12.14 -12.84
CA HIS A 540 -33.32 -13.53 -13.22
C HIS A 540 -32.12 -14.06 -12.43
N TRP A 541 -32.32 -14.30 -11.13
CA TRP A 541 -31.41 -15.10 -10.31
C TRP A 541 -31.69 -16.60 -10.52
N TYR A 542 -30.70 -17.47 -10.32
CA TYR A 542 -30.95 -18.92 -10.30
C TYR A 542 -32.02 -19.28 -9.25
N GLY A 543 -33.21 -19.71 -9.70
CA GLY A 543 -34.37 -19.95 -8.85
C GLY A 543 -35.34 -18.77 -8.75
N SER A 544 -35.30 -17.84 -9.70
CA SER A 544 -36.30 -16.77 -9.88
C SER A 544 -37.61 -17.31 -10.41
N THR A 545 -37.53 -18.41 -11.16
CA THR A 545 -38.63 -19.32 -11.47
C THR A 545 -38.31 -20.71 -10.92
N THR A 546 -39.34 -21.47 -10.53
CA THR A 546 -39.20 -22.80 -9.90
C THR A 546 -38.47 -23.83 -10.77
N ASP A 547 -38.54 -23.67 -12.09
CA ASP A 547 -38.09 -24.65 -13.09
C ASP A 547 -36.88 -24.17 -13.90
N GLU A 548 -36.17 -23.14 -13.41
CA GLU A 548 -35.00 -22.58 -14.10
C GLU A 548 -33.83 -23.58 -14.13
N SER A 549 -33.60 -24.20 -15.28
CA SER A 549 -32.50 -25.15 -15.50
C SER A 549 -31.73 -24.85 -16.78
N ASP A 550 -30.46 -24.46 -16.63
CA ASP A 550 -29.54 -24.29 -17.73
C ASP A 550 -28.52 -25.42 -17.83
N ARG A 551 -28.79 -26.34 -18.75
CA ARG A 551 -27.91 -27.48 -19.07
C ARG A 551 -26.49 -27.09 -19.46
N TYR A 552 -26.22 -25.82 -19.82
CA TYR A 552 -24.86 -25.34 -20.06
C TYR A 552 -23.93 -25.59 -18.87
N TYR A 553 -24.42 -25.59 -17.62
CA TYR A 553 -23.56 -25.79 -16.45
C TYR A 553 -23.45 -27.27 -16.02
N CYS A 554 -24.46 -28.09 -16.30
CA CYS A 554 -24.46 -29.52 -15.97
C CYS A 554 -24.04 -30.47 -17.12
N SER A 555 -23.79 -29.98 -18.33
CA SER A 555 -23.32 -30.80 -19.46
C SER A 555 -21.79 -30.78 -19.63
N GLU A 556 -21.23 -31.91 -20.08
CA GLU A 556 -19.92 -31.88 -20.74
C GLU A 556 -20.03 -31.18 -22.10
N LYS A 557 -18.90 -30.68 -22.60
CA LYS A 557 -18.82 -29.93 -23.88
C LYS A 557 -17.62 -30.43 -24.66
N PHE A 558 -17.81 -30.64 -25.95
CA PHE A 558 -16.82 -31.15 -26.88
C PHE A 558 -16.65 -30.15 -28.03
N ASN A 559 -15.46 -30.06 -28.62
CA ASN A 559 -15.26 -29.31 -29.87
C ASN A 559 -15.68 -30.15 -31.09
N GLY A 560 -15.62 -29.56 -32.29
CA GLY A 560 -15.92 -30.26 -33.55
C GLY A 560 -14.96 -31.41 -33.90
N LEU A 561 -13.93 -31.66 -33.10
CA LEU A 561 -13.01 -32.80 -33.21
C LEU A 561 -13.25 -33.87 -32.12
N GLY A 562 -14.39 -33.81 -31.42
CA GLY A 562 -14.73 -34.75 -30.35
C GLY A 562 -13.87 -34.65 -29.08
N LYS A 563 -12.99 -33.63 -28.97
CA LYS A 563 -12.19 -33.40 -27.76
C LYS A 563 -13.00 -32.64 -26.73
N ARG A 564 -13.10 -33.16 -25.50
CA ARG A 564 -13.78 -32.49 -24.38
C ARG A 564 -13.07 -31.15 -24.06
N ILE A 565 -13.82 -30.05 -24.14
CA ILE A 565 -13.37 -28.68 -23.89
C ILE A 565 -13.86 -28.13 -22.54
N LYS A 566 -14.97 -28.65 -21.99
CA LYS A 566 -15.44 -28.30 -20.65
C LYS A 566 -16.14 -29.49 -19.99
N ILE A 567 -15.93 -29.64 -18.69
CA ILE A 567 -16.60 -30.64 -17.85
C ILE A 567 -17.90 -30.06 -17.28
N SER A 568 -18.86 -30.93 -16.95
CA SER A 568 -20.01 -30.59 -16.12
C SER A 568 -19.56 -30.14 -14.72
N TYR A 569 -20.25 -29.16 -14.12
CA TYR A 569 -20.04 -28.80 -12.71
C TYR A 569 -20.89 -29.63 -11.72
N SER A 570 -21.73 -30.54 -12.21
CA SER A 570 -22.53 -31.44 -11.36
C SER A 570 -21.64 -32.38 -10.56
N TRP A 571 -21.85 -32.46 -9.25
CA TRP A 571 -21.06 -33.30 -8.34
C TRP A 571 -19.55 -32.98 -8.29
N ILE A 572 -19.14 -31.78 -8.74
CA ILE A 572 -17.76 -31.28 -8.66
C ILE A 572 -17.67 -30.11 -7.67
N GLY A 573 -16.55 -30.01 -6.95
CA GLY A 573 -16.28 -28.85 -6.06
C GLY A 573 -17.28 -28.70 -4.91
N GLY A 574 -17.87 -29.81 -4.45
CA GLY A 574 -18.90 -29.83 -3.41
C GLY A 574 -20.33 -29.56 -3.91
N ASN A 575 -20.54 -29.36 -5.21
CA ASN A 575 -21.89 -29.26 -5.78
C ASN A 575 -22.67 -30.56 -5.60
N VAL A 576 -23.95 -30.46 -5.30
CA VAL A 576 -24.87 -31.59 -5.10
C VAL A 576 -25.94 -31.53 -6.19
N GLY A 577 -25.79 -32.36 -7.21
CA GLY A 577 -26.67 -32.37 -8.40
C GLY A 577 -26.42 -31.22 -9.40
N ASP A 578 -27.28 -31.17 -10.42
CA ASP A 578 -27.20 -30.24 -11.55
C ASP A 578 -27.61 -28.81 -11.18
N ILE A 579 -28.50 -28.67 -10.20
CA ILE A 579 -28.91 -27.39 -9.61
C ILE A 579 -27.69 -26.60 -9.10
N ASP A 580 -26.83 -27.26 -8.33
CA ASP A 580 -25.64 -26.63 -7.77
C ASP A 580 -24.61 -26.26 -8.86
N ALA A 581 -24.63 -26.92 -10.01
CA ALA A 581 -23.77 -26.62 -11.15
C ALA A 581 -24.01 -25.21 -11.70
N GLN A 582 -25.28 -24.79 -11.84
CA GLN A 582 -25.67 -23.43 -12.22
C GLN A 582 -25.59 -22.46 -11.03
N LYS A 583 -26.03 -22.89 -9.84
CA LYS A 583 -26.08 -22.04 -8.63
C LYS A 583 -24.70 -21.54 -8.21
N PHE A 584 -23.70 -22.43 -8.21
CA PHE A 584 -22.32 -22.16 -7.77
C PHE A 584 -21.30 -22.08 -8.92
N ARG A 585 -21.75 -21.63 -10.11
CA ARG A 585 -20.88 -21.29 -11.24
C ARG A 585 -19.88 -20.17 -10.92
N GLY A 586 -18.93 -19.93 -11.83
CA GLY A 586 -17.91 -18.89 -11.68
C GLY A 586 -18.50 -17.48 -11.45
N ARG A 587 -18.04 -16.81 -10.39
CA ARG A 587 -18.33 -15.39 -10.11
C ARG A 587 -17.12 -14.68 -9.47
N GLY A 588 -17.08 -13.36 -9.58
CA GLY A 588 -16.01 -12.49 -9.05
C GLY A 588 -14.73 -12.48 -9.90
N PHE A 589 -13.76 -11.70 -9.46
CA PHE A 589 -12.51 -11.39 -10.17
C PHE A 589 -11.65 -12.61 -10.53
N LYS A 590 -11.83 -13.71 -9.80
CA LYS A 590 -11.14 -14.99 -9.98
C LYS A 590 -12.08 -16.18 -10.18
N GLN A 591 -13.32 -15.93 -10.63
CA GLN A 591 -14.28 -16.96 -11.01
C GLN A 591 -14.43 -18.05 -9.93
N LEU A 592 -14.74 -17.65 -8.70
CA LEU A 592 -14.99 -18.56 -7.58
C LEU A 592 -16.12 -19.53 -7.99
N THR A 593 -15.81 -20.83 -8.00
CA THR A 593 -16.67 -21.89 -8.58
C THR A 593 -16.76 -23.07 -7.62
N GLY A 594 -17.95 -23.66 -7.50
CA GLY A 594 -18.24 -24.85 -6.69
C GLY A 594 -18.62 -24.53 -5.25
N ARG A 595 -19.67 -25.18 -4.73
CA ARG A 595 -20.28 -24.94 -3.42
C ARG A 595 -19.29 -24.99 -2.25
N ALA A 596 -18.25 -25.81 -2.32
CA ALA A 596 -17.20 -25.86 -1.30
C ALA A 596 -16.37 -24.57 -1.24
N ASN A 597 -16.06 -23.96 -2.39
CA ASN A 597 -15.31 -22.71 -2.45
C ASN A 597 -16.17 -21.51 -2.02
N TYR A 598 -17.46 -21.49 -2.41
CA TYR A 598 -18.44 -20.55 -1.89
C TYR A 598 -18.58 -20.68 -0.36
N ALA A 599 -18.71 -21.89 0.18
CA ALA A 599 -18.83 -22.12 1.62
C ALA A 599 -17.61 -21.60 2.41
N ASP A 600 -16.39 -21.85 1.93
CA ASP A 600 -15.20 -21.31 2.59
C ASP A 600 -15.13 -19.77 2.50
N TYR A 601 -15.60 -19.14 1.40
CA TYR A 601 -15.68 -17.67 1.32
C TYR A 601 -16.78 -17.08 2.22
N TRP A 602 -17.95 -17.74 2.32
CA TRP A 602 -19.02 -17.33 3.22
C TRP A 602 -18.60 -17.43 4.69
N VAL A 603 -17.85 -18.47 5.07
CA VAL A 603 -17.23 -18.59 6.41
C VAL A 603 -16.16 -17.51 6.62
N TYR A 604 -15.37 -17.18 5.59
CA TYR A 604 -14.38 -16.10 5.63
C TYR A 604 -15.03 -14.72 5.90
N ARG A 605 -16.14 -14.40 5.22
CA ARG A 605 -16.95 -13.19 5.40
C ARG A 605 -17.92 -13.22 6.60
N GLY A 606 -18.00 -14.35 7.31
CA GLY A 606 -18.93 -14.57 8.43
C GLY A 606 -20.42 -14.62 8.07
N TRP A 607 -20.74 -14.88 6.80
CA TRP A 607 -22.11 -15.05 6.29
C TRP A 607 -22.64 -16.49 6.43
N LEU A 608 -21.82 -17.41 6.94
CA LEU A 608 -22.15 -18.81 7.25
C LEU A 608 -21.23 -19.30 8.38
N ARG A 609 -21.76 -20.01 9.38
CA ARG A 609 -20.95 -20.60 10.46
C ARG A 609 -20.50 -22.01 10.08
N ARG A 610 -19.27 -22.37 10.47
CA ARG A 610 -18.70 -23.69 10.15
C ARG A 610 -19.41 -24.88 10.80
N SER A 611 -20.29 -24.65 11.78
CA SER A 611 -21.14 -25.66 12.42
C SER A 611 -22.40 -26.03 11.63
N GLU A 612 -22.80 -25.20 10.67
CA GLU A 612 -24.02 -25.38 9.87
C GLU A 612 -23.87 -26.46 8.80
N PHE A 613 -22.65 -26.94 8.54
CA PHE A 613 -22.35 -27.94 7.53
C PHE A 613 -21.15 -28.81 7.91
N ASP A 614 -21.08 -30.00 7.31
CA ASP A 614 -20.09 -31.00 7.68
C ASP A 614 -18.88 -30.93 6.73
N ALA A 615 -17.69 -30.71 7.29
CA ALA A 615 -16.48 -30.53 6.51
C ALA A 615 -16.21 -31.72 5.59
N ARG A 616 -15.92 -31.43 4.31
CA ARG A 616 -15.73 -32.44 3.25
C ARG A 616 -16.96 -33.33 3.06
N TRP A 617 -18.15 -32.74 2.88
CA TRP A 617 -19.35 -33.50 2.51
C TRP A 617 -19.21 -34.21 1.15
N TRP A 618 -18.28 -33.78 0.28
CA TRP A 618 -17.93 -34.48 -0.95
C TRP A 618 -17.17 -35.81 -0.73
N ASP A 619 -16.67 -36.05 0.49
CA ASP A 619 -16.09 -37.34 0.89
C ASP A 619 -17.16 -38.31 1.46
N ASP A 620 -18.44 -37.97 1.36
CA ASP A 620 -19.58 -38.81 1.73
C ASP A 620 -19.88 -39.85 0.64
N ASP A 621 -20.33 -41.04 1.02
CA ASP A 621 -20.60 -42.12 0.07
C ASP A 621 -21.86 -41.86 -0.79
N GLY A 622 -22.87 -41.17 -0.24
CA GLY A 622 -24.01 -40.68 -1.04
C GLY A 622 -23.54 -39.70 -2.11
N TYR A 623 -22.61 -38.80 -1.78
CA TYR A 623 -22.03 -37.86 -2.74
C TYR A 623 -21.25 -38.58 -3.84
N ARG A 624 -20.40 -39.57 -3.50
CA ARG A 624 -19.67 -40.38 -4.50
C ARG A 624 -20.60 -41.14 -5.43
N LYS A 625 -21.71 -41.66 -4.91
CA LYS A 625 -22.77 -42.34 -5.67
C LYS A 625 -23.69 -41.40 -6.45
N ARG A 626 -23.58 -40.08 -6.23
CA ARG A 626 -24.48 -39.05 -6.79
C ARG A 626 -25.94 -39.20 -6.33
N ASP A 627 -26.14 -39.69 -5.11
CA ASP A 627 -27.43 -39.87 -4.46
C ASP A 627 -27.53 -38.98 -3.21
N VAL A 628 -28.39 -37.96 -3.27
CA VAL A 628 -28.63 -37.00 -2.18
C VAL A 628 -29.30 -37.66 -0.98
N ALA A 629 -30.20 -38.63 -1.20
CA ALA A 629 -30.95 -39.29 -0.12
C ALA A 629 -30.06 -40.21 0.72
N GLN A 630 -28.95 -40.71 0.15
CA GLN A 630 -27.94 -41.47 0.87
C GLN A 630 -26.87 -40.60 1.58
N MET A 631 -26.86 -39.28 1.40
CA MET A 631 -25.87 -38.40 2.03
C MET A 631 -26.09 -38.31 3.55
N ARG A 632 -25.02 -38.54 4.33
CA ARG A 632 -25.04 -38.41 5.79
C ARG A 632 -24.44 -37.08 6.27
N ARG A 633 -23.50 -36.53 5.52
CA ARG A 633 -22.89 -35.20 5.74
C ARG A 633 -23.72 -34.10 5.10
N ARG A 634 -24.02 -33.07 5.88
CA ARG A 634 -24.78 -31.87 5.48
C ARG A 634 -23.92 -30.96 4.59
N PRO A 635 -24.32 -30.69 3.33
CA PRO A 635 -23.68 -29.69 2.48
C PRO A 635 -23.96 -28.26 2.98
N ALA A 636 -23.06 -27.31 2.70
CA ALA A 636 -23.22 -25.91 3.09
C ALA A 636 -24.49 -25.28 2.50
N SER A 637 -25.45 -24.85 3.34
CA SER A 637 -26.65 -24.16 2.85
C SER A 637 -26.32 -22.71 2.48
N ILE A 638 -26.38 -22.39 1.19
CA ILE A 638 -26.17 -21.03 0.66
C ILE A 638 -27.29 -20.77 -0.33
N ASN A 639 -28.14 -19.79 -0.01
CA ASN A 639 -29.31 -19.45 -0.83
C ASN A 639 -29.07 -18.26 -1.75
N TYR A 640 -28.11 -17.40 -1.42
CA TYR A 640 -27.82 -16.12 -2.08
C TYR A 640 -26.39 -16.04 -2.68
N PRO A 641 -25.94 -16.99 -3.53
CA PRO A 641 -24.57 -17.00 -4.07
C PRO A 641 -24.20 -15.75 -4.90
N GLU A 642 -25.19 -15.05 -5.45
CA GLU A 642 -25.05 -13.76 -6.14
C GLU A 642 -24.58 -12.62 -5.22
N ARG A 643 -24.66 -12.76 -3.89
CA ARG A 643 -24.08 -11.81 -2.93
C ARG A 643 -22.58 -11.54 -3.16
N LEU A 644 -21.85 -12.51 -3.74
CA LEU A 644 -20.45 -12.35 -4.13
C LEU A 644 -20.23 -11.28 -5.20
N ILE A 645 -21.25 -10.96 -6.02
CA ILE A 645 -21.20 -9.93 -7.07
C ILE A 645 -22.11 -8.73 -6.81
N ALA A 646 -22.83 -8.72 -5.69
CA ALA A 646 -23.74 -7.64 -5.31
C ALA A 646 -23.04 -6.29 -5.12
N THR A 647 -21.77 -6.30 -4.68
CA THR A 647 -20.94 -5.09 -4.58
C THR A 647 -19.62 -5.27 -5.36
N PRO A 648 -19.04 -4.19 -5.88
CA PRO A 648 -17.70 -4.23 -6.48
C PRO A 648 -16.63 -4.75 -5.52
N TYR A 649 -16.75 -4.43 -4.22
CA TYR A 649 -15.86 -4.93 -3.19
C TYR A 649 -15.88 -6.46 -3.10
N ASN A 650 -17.05 -7.09 -2.95
CA ASN A 650 -17.20 -8.55 -2.89
C ASN A 650 -16.63 -9.24 -4.15
N CYS A 651 -16.90 -8.62 -5.32
CA CYS A 651 -16.38 -9.06 -6.61
C CYS A 651 -14.86 -9.21 -6.62
N ILE A 652 -14.14 -8.22 -6.08
CA ILE A 652 -12.66 -8.22 -6.08
C ILE A 652 -12.08 -8.97 -4.87
N ASP A 653 -12.67 -8.80 -3.68
CA ASP A 653 -12.25 -9.42 -2.41
C ASP A 653 -12.23 -10.95 -2.51
N SER A 654 -13.23 -11.56 -3.17
CA SER A 654 -13.24 -13.01 -3.47
C SER A 654 -11.99 -13.50 -4.22
N GLY A 655 -11.38 -12.65 -5.06
CA GLY A 655 -10.13 -12.93 -5.75
C GLY A 655 -8.88 -12.80 -4.87
N GLY A 656 -8.86 -11.81 -3.98
CA GLY A 656 -7.82 -11.66 -2.96
C GLY A 656 -7.85 -12.82 -1.94
N PHE A 657 -9.05 -13.16 -1.45
CA PHE A 657 -9.32 -14.35 -0.64
C PHE A 657 -8.81 -15.62 -1.31
N TYR A 658 -9.15 -15.86 -2.59
CA TYR A 658 -8.72 -17.07 -3.28
C TYR A 658 -7.18 -17.17 -3.34
N ILE A 659 -6.49 -16.06 -3.60
CA ILE A 659 -5.02 -16.00 -3.62
C ILE A 659 -4.42 -16.21 -2.22
N ALA A 660 -4.95 -15.58 -1.17
CA ALA A 660 -4.38 -15.64 0.17
C ALA A 660 -4.75 -16.91 0.96
N PHE A 661 -6.04 -17.29 0.97
CA PHE A 661 -6.59 -18.37 1.80
C PHE A 661 -6.62 -19.72 1.06
N LYS A 662 -6.97 -19.75 -0.24
CA LYS A 662 -7.11 -20.99 -1.00
C LYS A 662 -5.82 -21.40 -1.73
N ARG A 663 -5.01 -20.43 -2.15
CA ARG A 663 -3.77 -20.62 -2.95
C ARG A 663 -2.54 -19.96 -2.30
N SER A 664 -2.35 -20.16 -1.00
CA SER A 664 -1.34 -19.48 -0.17
C SER A 664 0.11 -19.45 -0.70
N LYS A 665 0.51 -20.35 -1.61
CA LYS A 665 1.82 -20.31 -2.28
C LYS A 665 1.99 -19.13 -3.26
N VAL A 666 0.90 -18.55 -3.77
CA VAL A 666 0.94 -17.55 -4.86
C VAL A 666 1.81 -16.34 -4.51
N LYS A 667 1.65 -15.74 -3.32
CA LYS A 667 2.44 -14.58 -2.90
C LYS A 667 3.93 -14.92 -2.77
N ALA A 668 4.26 -16.10 -2.24
CA ALA A 668 5.63 -16.58 -2.15
C ALA A 668 6.27 -16.87 -3.53
N GLU A 669 5.50 -17.35 -4.52
CA GLU A 669 6.00 -17.53 -5.88
C GLU A 669 6.26 -16.19 -6.60
N ILE A 670 5.42 -15.17 -6.36
CA ILE A 670 5.65 -13.81 -6.83
C ILE A 670 6.92 -13.23 -6.20
N ASP A 671 7.09 -13.37 -4.88
CA ASP A 671 8.21 -12.78 -4.13
C ASP A 671 9.57 -13.35 -4.53
N ARG A 672 9.64 -14.59 -5.06
CA ARG A 672 10.86 -15.15 -5.68
C ARG A 672 11.35 -14.34 -6.89
N GLY A 673 10.49 -13.52 -7.48
CA GLY A 673 10.83 -12.58 -8.54
C GLY A 673 11.11 -11.15 -8.08
N SER A 674 10.96 -10.84 -6.79
CA SER A 674 11.08 -9.46 -6.28
C SER A 674 12.51 -8.94 -6.45
N GLY A 675 12.66 -7.95 -7.34
CA GLY A 675 13.93 -7.36 -7.74
C GLY A 675 14.31 -7.60 -9.21
N VAL A 676 13.61 -8.48 -9.92
CA VAL A 676 13.83 -8.74 -11.35
C VAL A 676 12.89 -7.87 -12.18
N HIS A 677 13.45 -6.87 -12.87
CA HIS A 677 12.74 -6.12 -13.91
C HIS A 677 13.10 -6.69 -15.28
N PRO A 678 12.12 -7.04 -16.16
CA PRO A 678 12.38 -7.66 -17.45
C PRO A 678 12.93 -6.65 -18.47
N ASN A 679 14.14 -6.12 -18.22
CA ASN A 679 14.81 -5.14 -19.06
C ASN A 679 15.90 -5.80 -19.94
N ALA A 680 16.58 -6.84 -19.44
CA ALA A 680 17.48 -7.67 -20.25
C ALA A 680 16.83 -9.01 -20.65
N LYS A 681 17.39 -9.67 -21.67
CA LYS A 681 16.91 -10.97 -22.18
C LYS A 681 16.96 -12.09 -21.13
N SER A 682 17.92 -12.04 -20.20
CA SER A 682 17.99 -12.90 -19.01
C SER A 682 16.76 -12.76 -18.12
N ASP A 683 16.35 -11.51 -17.90
CA ASP A 683 15.33 -11.13 -16.94
C ASP A 683 13.94 -11.48 -17.46
N VAL A 684 13.75 -11.43 -18.79
CA VAL A 684 12.56 -11.93 -19.49
C VAL A 684 12.35 -13.43 -19.21
N ASN A 685 13.39 -14.25 -19.34
CA ASN A 685 13.30 -15.69 -19.07
C ASN A 685 12.97 -15.98 -17.60
N ILE A 686 13.58 -15.23 -16.68
CA ILE A 686 13.30 -15.34 -15.24
C ILE A 686 11.86 -14.92 -14.94
N GLY A 687 11.41 -13.76 -15.46
CA GLY A 687 10.06 -13.23 -15.32
C GLY A 687 8.97 -14.18 -15.85
N MET A 688 9.19 -14.78 -17.02
CA MET A 688 8.29 -15.78 -17.59
C MET A 688 8.23 -17.05 -16.72
N SER A 689 9.38 -17.52 -16.22
CA SER A 689 9.46 -18.65 -15.29
C SER A 689 8.71 -18.38 -13.96
N ILE A 690 8.79 -17.16 -13.42
CA ILE A 690 8.01 -16.72 -12.25
C ILE A 690 6.52 -16.70 -12.58
N SER A 691 6.10 -16.04 -13.67
CA SER A 691 4.70 -15.97 -14.08
C SER A 691 4.09 -17.35 -14.32
N ARG A 692 4.85 -18.30 -14.87
CA ARG A 692 4.43 -19.69 -15.04
C ARG A 692 4.22 -20.41 -13.70
N ARG A 693 5.11 -20.23 -12.72
CA ARG A 693 4.90 -20.77 -11.35
C ARG A 693 3.72 -20.12 -10.63
N VAL A 694 3.52 -18.81 -10.79
CA VAL A 694 2.36 -18.09 -10.26
C VAL A 694 1.07 -18.62 -10.88
N THR A 695 1.04 -18.82 -12.20
CA THR A 695 -0.11 -19.42 -12.93
C THR A 695 -0.43 -20.82 -12.38
N TYR A 696 0.59 -21.66 -12.21
CA TYR A 696 0.42 -22.99 -11.61
C TYR A 696 -0.07 -22.92 -10.15
N ALA A 697 0.43 -21.98 -9.36
CA ALA A 697 -0.01 -21.80 -7.97
C ALA A 697 -1.48 -21.34 -7.86
N ILE A 698 -2.00 -20.57 -8.83
CA ILE A 698 -3.42 -20.15 -8.89
C ILE A 698 -4.32 -21.28 -9.41
N ASN A 699 -3.92 -21.93 -10.51
CA ASN A 699 -4.79 -22.80 -11.32
C ASN A 699 -4.55 -24.31 -11.15
N GLY A 700 -3.40 -24.72 -10.62
CA GLY A 700 -2.94 -26.13 -10.65
C GLY A 700 -2.49 -26.60 -12.03
N GLY A 701 -2.27 -25.69 -12.97
CA GLY A 701 -1.89 -25.94 -14.36
C GLY A 701 -1.40 -24.67 -15.05
N TYR A 702 -1.01 -24.78 -16.32
CA TYR A 702 -0.30 -23.72 -17.07
C TYR A 702 -1.18 -22.99 -18.12
N ASN A 703 -2.51 -23.02 -17.95
CA ASN A 703 -3.44 -22.44 -18.93
C ASN A 703 -3.17 -20.94 -19.13
N ASP A 704 -2.97 -20.52 -20.38
CA ASP A 704 -2.69 -19.14 -20.79
C ASP A 704 -1.46 -18.48 -20.14
N ASP A 705 -0.44 -19.26 -19.73
CA ASP A 705 0.72 -18.74 -18.97
C ASP A 705 1.52 -17.65 -19.71
N GLU A 706 1.71 -17.77 -21.03
CA GLU A 706 2.30 -16.73 -21.88
C GLU A 706 1.47 -15.44 -21.87
N LYS A 707 0.17 -15.53 -22.16
CA LYS A 707 -0.77 -14.38 -22.13
C LYS A 707 -0.80 -13.70 -20.75
N ARG A 708 -0.76 -14.49 -19.67
CA ARG A 708 -0.68 -14.00 -18.28
C ARG A 708 0.63 -13.26 -18.03
N TYR A 709 1.75 -13.76 -18.57
CA TYR A 709 3.04 -13.07 -18.51
C TYR A 709 3.00 -11.74 -19.28
N THR A 710 2.53 -11.71 -20.53
CA THR A 710 2.40 -10.47 -21.32
C THR A 710 1.58 -9.41 -20.59
N LEU A 711 0.42 -9.76 -20.05
CA LEU A 711 -0.45 -8.84 -19.31
C LEU A 711 0.14 -8.41 -17.96
N THR A 712 0.93 -9.27 -17.32
CA THR A 712 1.69 -8.93 -16.11
C THR A 712 2.79 -7.91 -16.42
N VAL A 713 3.64 -8.15 -17.42
CA VAL A 713 4.74 -7.24 -17.78
C VAL A 713 4.21 -5.88 -18.26
N HIS A 714 3.13 -5.88 -19.04
CA HIS A 714 2.44 -4.65 -19.44
C HIS A 714 1.96 -3.84 -18.24
N ALA A 715 1.34 -4.47 -17.24
CA ALA A 715 0.96 -3.79 -16.00
C ALA A 715 2.19 -3.30 -15.20
N LEU A 716 3.25 -4.10 -15.12
CA LEU A 716 4.48 -3.74 -14.40
C LEU A 716 5.17 -2.51 -15.00
N GLY A 717 5.21 -2.39 -16.33
CA GLY A 717 5.82 -1.25 -17.03
C GLY A 717 5.11 0.08 -16.76
N LEU A 718 3.80 0.04 -16.49
CA LEU A 718 2.97 1.21 -16.17
C LEU A 718 3.05 1.58 -14.67
N ILE A 719 3.10 0.59 -13.78
CA ILE A 719 3.06 0.80 -12.32
C ILE A 719 4.45 1.13 -11.73
N ASN A 720 5.52 0.49 -12.21
CA ASN A 720 6.87 0.64 -11.64
C ASN A 720 7.48 2.01 -11.92
#